data_AF-A0A547PPQ5-F1
#
_entry.id   AF-A0A547PPQ5-F1
#
_cell.length_a   1.000
_cell.length_b   1.000
_cell.length_c   1.000
_cell.angle_alpha   90.00
_cell.angle_beta   90.00
_cell.angle_gamma   90.00
#
_symmetry.space_group_name_H-M   'P 1'
#
loop_
_entity.id
_entity.type
_entity.pdbx_description
1 polymer ?
#
loop_
_entity_poly.entity_id
_entity_poly.type
_entity_poly.pdbx_seq_one_letter_code
_entity_poly.pdbx_strand_id
1 'polypeptide(L)'
;MTHEPRDLTRWNRAGLAKFDYVDGNAAVFLERLRAALIAKFLRGVPDDAPGRDADFWFHLLRDADHPMPDAGVWDGYTKAMDWTDLARGLAADTENRATRNRRLVRNYNAQSDDYAAEIMRAFARATHVLAGYTDAYMNESYLGTATQWDSLHKLGQMVNYAPVPGASAFADVALLLKPGVGTQTIHAGLGMSAPPAGGGAPLVFETLSDLICHPDLNAVRQRRWNVNRNLFHANTLTEWALSGKKPPAPGDVVALVPGKLTEPSAKGLRINKTRTTPNPDFLKIATETDPDGTWRKGYADMWYAPDQTATGIPVSFGTVTFVTVDEPGRFTPGNLVEVRRPDETVVAVIAAVVENRIGVDLGVIHKDVDALRPLIPYDFKPGYVDTALNVDKIFFNAGGTVSVELMDKTNFVAPSSVETGAVFAAEGIFALRFRAPVSTTYAGALNLEADFVSVTGADYPPKVSAILSNPSATVGFLGKPPKLLTEGSYFVAHYPDGELAALRVRGVRKDKNQYWVHFNSKITHPHEKTTFFGPMTQVIRPRDHDRNMDPILDDEGKIVLLVQSEAAKALIRQGRQVIIEDMRETGNGSVLATVDAVNAVSKFTEVDKGERDQVEVRFSGNSSDFGKFVTGWTVFRFNTAPIGHGETKPGKTLGSGNGEKPRQTLPFDVKGVSFSPDPTTSTGVRPDITVTVDGDPWDHADLTDATAEDTPRYSVRPCEDGTLDIVFRRRLPSGRNNIRVSRYRVGHGAVGNAIGPRAITKPKSKHPHVDGIVQPFAATGGADREETDTIRQNAGASIAANNRAVSLQDFTRLTRRHASVWDARAEQVVRPGRAELVRITVVPANGAPLDTALTKTLKTFVADKALPGTTLEFQGFSQLPMTIDATLRIDTTRYLEQDIREAAEAALINAFALKNRQLGQAFYVAKVLATLEQVSGVETAQATIAVKAGTTTTPDQLFKSRTGALRAVYPRATQVCLLAALSDITLTITGLTQ
;
A
#
# COMPACT_ATOMS: atom_id res chain seq x y z
N MET A 1 -46.02 27.89 58.34
CA MET A 1 -44.79 27.18 57.91
C MET A 1 -45.18 26.02 57.02
N THR A 2 -45.21 26.24 55.71
CA THR A 2 -45.68 25.28 54.71
C THR A 2 -44.48 24.51 54.11
N HIS A 3 -44.59 23.17 54.14
CA HIS A 3 -43.71 22.17 53.52
C HIS A 3 -42.23 22.15 53.91
N GLU A 4 -41.91 21.48 55.02
CA GLU A 4 -40.59 20.87 55.16
C GLU A 4 -40.38 19.79 54.07
N PRO A 5 -39.24 19.79 53.36
CA PRO A 5 -38.92 18.69 52.47
C PRO A 5 -38.66 17.43 53.29
N ARG A 6 -39.56 16.45 53.16
CA ARG A 6 -39.45 15.10 53.75
C ARG A 6 -38.33 14.25 53.14
N ASP A 7 -37.70 14.75 52.07
CA ASP A 7 -36.61 14.09 51.36
C ASP A 7 -35.37 15.02 51.37
N LEU A 8 -34.35 14.61 52.13
CA LEU A 8 -33.02 15.25 52.14
C LEU A 8 -32.14 14.78 50.98
N THR A 9 -32.62 13.82 50.20
CA THR A 9 -31.95 13.33 49.00
C THR A 9 -32.68 13.88 47.78
N ARG A 10 -31.95 14.07 46.68
CA ARG A 10 -32.61 14.32 45.37
C ARG A 10 -32.91 13.03 44.61
N TRP A 11 -32.68 11.86 45.22
CA TRP A 11 -32.59 10.58 44.53
C TRP A 11 -33.90 10.14 43.84
N ASN A 12 -35.06 10.55 44.35
CA ASN A 12 -36.38 10.19 43.80
C ASN A 12 -36.77 10.88 42.48
N ARG A 13 -35.84 11.52 41.75
CA ARG A 13 -36.10 12.04 40.40
C ARG A 13 -35.55 11.09 39.34
N ALA A 14 -36.41 10.63 38.45
CA ALA A 14 -36.01 9.85 37.28
C ALA A 14 -34.91 10.57 36.48
N GLY A 15 -33.78 9.89 36.25
CA GLY A 15 -32.67 10.39 35.41
C GLY A 15 -31.45 10.96 36.15
N LEU A 16 -31.41 10.95 37.49
CA LEU A 16 -30.18 11.29 38.23
C LEU A 16 -29.23 10.09 38.30
N ALA A 17 -27.97 10.30 37.89
CA ALA A 17 -26.92 9.27 37.87
C ALA A 17 -26.07 9.22 39.15
N LYS A 18 -26.42 10.02 40.16
CA LYS A 18 -25.66 10.16 41.40
C LYS A 18 -26.60 10.42 42.58
N PHE A 19 -26.28 9.86 43.74
CA PHE A 19 -26.83 10.29 45.02
C PHE A 19 -26.16 11.62 45.40
N ASP A 20 -26.98 12.63 45.68
CA ASP A 20 -26.54 13.87 46.30
C ASP A 20 -27.49 14.20 47.46
N TYR A 21 -26.92 14.32 48.66
CA TYR A 21 -27.62 14.85 49.83
C TYR A 21 -27.73 16.38 49.70
N VAL A 22 -28.97 16.88 49.64
CA VAL A 22 -29.23 18.30 49.49
C VAL A 22 -29.58 18.91 50.84
N ASP A 23 -28.88 20.00 51.18
CA ASP A 23 -29.02 20.71 52.46
C ASP A 23 -28.65 19.86 53.71
N GLY A 24 -27.89 18.76 53.55
CA GLY A 24 -27.37 17.91 54.64
C GLY A 24 -25.98 18.32 55.17
N ASN A 25 -25.74 19.61 55.41
CA ASN A 25 -24.47 20.10 55.95
C ASN A 25 -24.54 20.37 57.46
N ALA A 26 -23.38 20.43 58.11
CA ALA A 26 -23.28 20.58 59.58
C ALA A 26 -24.04 21.81 60.11
N ALA A 27 -24.05 22.93 59.37
CA ALA A 27 -24.76 24.14 59.76
C ALA A 27 -26.28 23.99 59.69
N VAL A 28 -26.80 23.30 58.66
CA VAL A 28 -28.23 22.99 58.55
C VAL A 28 -28.65 21.97 59.60
N PHE A 29 -27.86 20.93 59.84
CA PHE A 29 -28.17 19.92 60.86
C PHE A 29 -28.17 20.52 62.27
N LEU A 30 -27.20 21.38 62.59
CA LEU A 30 -27.16 22.09 63.87
C LEU A 30 -28.43 22.91 64.09
N GLU A 31 -28.85 23.67 63.09
CA GLU A 31 -30.07 24.48 63.19
C GLU A 31 -31.34 23.63 63.31
N ARG A 32 -31.41 22.50 62.59
CA ARG A 32 -32.54 21.55 62.71
C ARG A 32 -32.61 20.90 64.09
N LEU A 33 -31.47 20.47 64.63
CA LEU A 33 -31.38 19.90 65.97
C LEU A 33 -31.80 20.92 67.03
N ARG A 34 -31.30 22.16 66.90
CA ARG A 34 -31.71 23.28 67.76
C ARG A 34 -33.22 23.50 67.70
N ALA A 35 -33.79 23.63 66.50
CA ALA A 35 -35.22 23.82 66.32
C ALA A 35 -36.06 22.65 66.88
N ALA A 36 -35.61 21.42 66.70
CA ALA A 36 -36.29 20.22 67.21
C ALA A 36 -36.23 20.12 68.75
N LEU A 37 -35.10 20.44 69.37
CA LEU A 37 -34.96 20.46 70.83
C LEU A 37 -35.79 21.57 71.46
N ILE A 38 -35.81 22.74 70.83
CA ILE A 38 -36.68 23.87 71.21
C ILE A 38 -38.15 23.44 71.11
N ALA A 39 -38.56 22.81 70.00
CA ALA A 39 -39.92 22.30 69.85
C ALA A 39 -40.28 21.23 70.89
N LYS A 40 -39.35 20.33 71.26
CA LYS A 40 -39.56 19.36 72.35
C LYS A 40 -39.72 20.01 73.71
N PHE A 41 -38.84 20.96 74.04
CA PHE A 41 -38.91 21.72 75.29
C PHE A 41 -40.24 22.48 75.41
N LEU A 42 -40.66 23.12 74.32
CA LEU A 42 -41.90 23.91 74.25
C LEU A 42 -43.18 23.05 74.21
N ARG A 43 -43.08 21.75 73.92
CA ARG A 43 -44.19 20.77 73.97
C ARG A 43 -44.46 20.20 75.36
N GLY A 44 -43.68 20.56 76.39
CA GLY A 44 -43.97 20.33 77.81
C GLY A 44 -44.47 18.92 78.20
N VAL A 45 -43.65 17.88 78.06
CA VAL A 45 -44.06 16.48 78.35
C VAL A 45 -43.46 15.96 79.67
N PRO A 46 -44.25 15.32 80.57
CA PRO A 46 -43.78 14.74 81.85
C PRO A 46 -42.90 13.48 81.71
N ASP A 47 -42.18 13.16 82.79
CA ASP A 47 -41.09 12.17 82.86
C ASP A 47 -41.47 10.67 82.70
N ASP A 48 -42.74 10.29 82.66
CA ASP A 48 -43.21 8.89 82.75
C ASP A 48 -43.75 8.29 81.44
N ALA A 49 -43.57 8.95 80.29
CA ALA A 49 -44.02 8.43 79.00
C ALA A 49 -43.20 7.18 78.55
N PRO A 50 -43.83 6.01 78.34
CA PRO A 50 -43.14 4.80 77.86
C PRO A 50 -42.85 4.92 76.36
N GLY A 51 -41.60 4.68 75.94
CA GLY A 51 -41.21 4.73 74.52
C GLY A 51 -40.05 5.66 74.18
N ARG A 52 -38.96 5.65 74.96
CA ARG A 52 -37.60 6.07 74.50
C ARG A 52 -37.03 5.11 73.42
N ASP A 53 -37.89 4.60 72.56
CA ASP A 53 -37.53 3.72 71.47
C ASP A 53 -36.90 4.54 70.34
N ALA A 54 -35.87 4.01 69.69
CA ALA A 54 -35.20 4.65 68.57
C ALA A 54 -36.19 4.95 67.42
N ASP A 55 -37.24 4.13 67.27
CA ASP A 55 -38.30 4.33 66.28
C ASP A 55 -39.22 5.53 66.60
N PHE A 56 -39.34 5.93 67.88
CA PHE A 56 -40.08 7.12 68.29
C PHE A 56 -39.42 8.43 67.82
N TRP A 57 -38.08 8.44 67.66
CA TRP A 57 -37.35 9.59 67.13
C TRP A 57 -37.59 9.82 65.64
N PHE A 58 -37.96 8.77 64.90
CA PHE A 58 -38.27 8.85 63.46
C PHE A 58 -39.64 9.50 63.19
N HIS A 59 -40.59 9.41 64.14
CA HIS A 59 -41.98 9.85 63.96
C HIS A 59 -42.31 11.26 64.48
N LEU A 60 -41.40 11.89 65.23
CA LEU A 60 -41.67 13.15 65.95
C LEU A 60 -41.95 14.38 65.05
N LEU A 61 -41.64 14.32 63.76
CA LEU A 61 -41.90 15.40 62.79
C LEU A 61 -43.23 15.21 62.03
N ARG A 62 -44.08 14.24 62.37
CA ARG A 62 -45.26 13.87 61.55
C ARG A 62 -46.65 14.20 62.12
N ASP A 63 -46.84 14.25 63.44
CA ASP A 63 -48.18 14.52 64.00
C ASP A 63 -48.42 16.01 64.27
N ALA A 64 -49.40 16.54 63.55
CA ALA A 64 -49.86 17.93 63.59
C ALA A 64 -50.96 18.17 64.65
N ASP A 65 -51.36 17.14 65.40
CA ASP A 65 -52.60 17.17 66.19
C ASP A 65 -52.41 17.47 67.68
N HIS A 66 -51.22 17.90 68.11
CA HIS A 66 -51.02 18.41 69.47
C HIS A 66 -51.04 19.95 69.49
N PRO A 67 -51.99 20.61 70.16
CA PRO A 67 -52.10 22.06 70.16
C PRO A 67 -50.88 22.69 70.85
N MET A 68 -50.36 23.79 70.28
CA MET A 68 -49.37 24.62 70.96
C MET A 68 -49.93 25.18 72.29
N PRO A 69 -49.08 25.45 73.29
CA PRO A 69 -49.48 26.17 74.49
C PRO A 69 -50.16 27.50 74.14
N ASP A 70 -51.01 28.03 75.02
CA ASP A 70 -51.59 29.36 74.83
C ASP A 70 -50.50 30.46 74.92
N ALA A 71 -50.78 31.64 74.34
CA ALA A 71 -49.82 32.73 74.26
C ALA A 71 -49.31 33.23 75.64
N GLY A 72 -50.05 33.01 76.73
CA GLY A 72 -49.64 33.39 78.09
C GLY A 72 -48.67 32.40 78.72
N VAL A 73 -48.89 31.10 78.48
CA VAL A 73 -47.95 30.03 78.84
C VAL A 73 -46.65 30.16 78.04
N TRP A 74 -46.76 30.55 76.76
CA TRP A 74 -45.61 30.93 75.92
C TRP A 74 -44.78 32.06 76.53
N ASP A 75 -45.42 33.15 76.95
CA ASP A 75 -44.73 34.32 77.52
C ASP A 75 -44.05 34.00 78.87
N GLY A 76 -44.59 33.01 79.61
CA GLY A 76 -43.98 32.46 80.82
C GLY A 76 -42.71 31.66 80.55
N TYR A 77 -42.71 30.78 79.54
CA TYR A 77 -41.52 30.01 79.15
C TYR A 77 -40.45 30.87 78.47
N THR A 78 -40.84 31.92 77.73
CA THR A 78 -39.89 32.87 77.13
C THR A 78 -39.21 33.79 78.14
N LYS A 79 -39.88 34.12 79.25
CA LYS A 79 -39.27 34.92 80.34
C LYS A 79 -38.40 34.10 81.29
N ALA A 80 -38.65 32.79 81.44
CA ALA A 80 -37.91 31.91 82.36
C ALA A 80 -36.58 31.39 81.80
N MET A 81 -36.36 31.50 80.49
CA MET A 81 -35.13 31.08 79.82
C MET A 81 -34.39 32.32 79.32
N ASP A 82 -33.08 32.41 79.55
CA ASP A 82 -32.23 33.40 78.90
C ASP A 82 -31.98 32.97 77.44
N TRP A 83 -33.03 33.14 76.61
CA TRP A 83 -33.02 32.70 75.22
C TRP A 83 -31.98 33.43 74.37
N THR A 84 -31.47 34.56 74.84
CA THR A 84 -30.43 35.34 74.16
C THR A 84 -29.11 34.58 74.02
N ASP A 85 -28.80 33.68 74.95
CA ASP A 85 -27.60 32.83 74.91
C ASP A 85 -27.78 31.53 74.09
N LEU A 86 -29.00 30.98 74.05
CA LEU A 86 -29.32 29.69 73.39
C LEU A 86 -29.94 29.83 71.99
N ALA A 87 -30.67 30.91 71.71
CA ALA A 87 -31.42 31.13 70.47
C ALA A 87 -30.89 32.36 69.71
N ARG A 88 -29.83 32.15 68.93
CA ARG A 88 -29.38 33.13 67.94
C ARG A 88 -30.46 33.35 66.88
N GLY A 89 -30.69 34.62 66.55
CA GLY A 89 -31.87 35.17 65.85
C GLY A 89 -32.62 34.25 64.89
N LEU A 90 -33.94 34.16 65.11
CA LEU A 90 -34.88 33.53 64.21
C LEU A 90 -34.85 34.21 62.83
N ALA A 91 -35.07 33.41 61.77
CA ALA A 91 -35.09 33.93 60.41
C ALA A 91 -36.20 34.97 60.23
N ALA A 92 -35.98 35.96 59.36
CA ALA A 92 -37.07 36.78 58.83
C ALA A 92 -38.01 35.91 57.98
N ASP A 93 -39.31 36.23 57.97
CA ASP A 93 -40.37 35.43 57.33
C ASP A 93 -40.19 35.23 55.80
N THR A 94 -39.30 35.99 55.15
CA THR A 94 -39.06 35.96 53.70
C THR A 94 -37.57 35.92 53.33
N GLU A 95 -36.81 34.99 53.93
CA GLU A 95 -35.38 34.80 53.62
C GLU A 95 -35.17 33.98 52.32
N ASN A 96 -34.36 34.50 51.38
CA ASN A 96 -33.95 33.73 50.18
C ASN A 96 -32.83 32.71 50.50
N ARG A 97 -32.61 31.71 49.61
CA ARG A 97 -31.66 30.60 49.86
C ARG A 97 -30.22 31.06 50.15
N ALA A 98 -29.74 32.10 49.46
CA ALA A 98 -28.38 32.59 49.63
C ALA A 98 -28.20 33.29 50.99
N THR A 99 -29.19 34.08 51.41
CA THR A 99 -29.21 34.74 52.72
C THR A 99 -29.30 33.70 53.84
N ARG A 100 -30.18 32.70 53.69
CA ARG A 100 -30.31 31.56 54.60
C ARG A 100 -28.99 30.85 54.81
N ASN A 101 -28.29 30.49 53.73
CA ASN A 101 -27.02 29.77 53.83
C ASN A 101 -25.95 30.60 54.57
N ARG A 102 -25.85 31.90 54.29
CA ARG A 102 -24.92 32.79 55.00
C ARG A 102 -25.22 32.87 56.50
N ARG A 103 -26.51 32.98 56.87
CA ARG A 103 -26.94 33.00 58.27
C ARG A 103 -26.61 31.68 58.97
N LEU A 104 -26.93 30.54 58.36
CA LEU A 104 -26.64 29.22 58.94
C LEU A 104 -25.13 29.01 59.16
N VAL A 105 -24.29 29.38 58.19
CA VAL A 105 -22.82 29.30 58.33
C VAL A 105 -22.32 30.22 59.44
N ARG A 106 -22.83 31.45 59.51
CA ARG A 106 -22.49 32.40 60.58
C ARG A 106 -22.87 31.83 61.96
N ASN A 107 -24.07 31.26 62.08
CA ASN A 107 -24.54 30.65 63.33
C ASN A 107 -23.69 29.45 63.74
N TYR A 108 -23.31 28.61 62.77
CA TYR A 108 -22.45 27.46 62.99
C TYR A 108 -21.05 27.86 63.47
N ASN A 109 -20.46 28.93 62.92
CA ASN A 109 -19.09 29.36 63.25
C ASN A 109 -18.98 30.24 64.50
N ALA A 110 -20.09 30.77 65.02
CA ALA A 110 -20.04 31.71 66.14
C ALA A 110 -19.77 30.97 67.47
N GLN A 111 -18.76 31.40 68.24
CA GLN A 111 -18.35 30.76 69.50
C GLN A 111 -19.46 30.79 70.56
N SER A 112 -19.65 29.70 71.31
CA SER A 112 -20.60 29.62 72.44
C SER A 112 -19.87 29.07 73.66
N ASP A 113 -20.14 29.66 74.83
CA ASP A 113 -19.63 29.15 76.11
C ASP A 113 -20.54 28.07 76.72
N ASP A 114 -21.64 27.73 76.03
CA ASP A 114 -22.57 26.67 76.43
C ASP A 114 -22.11 25.31 75.88
N TYR A 115 -21.79 24.40 76.81
CA TYR A 115 -21.42 23.02 76.48
C TYR A 115 -22.51 22.28 75.69
N ALA A 116 -23.80 22.54 75.92
CA ALA A 116 -24.87 21.91 75.16
C ALA A 116 -24.84 22.36 73.69
N ALA A 117 -24.60 23.65 73.43
CA ALA A 117 -24.43 24.18 72.08
C ALA A 117 -23.21 23.58 71.36
N GLU A 118 -22.07 23.43 72.05
CA GLU A 118 -20.87 22.81 71.47
C GLU A 118 -21.02 21.29 71.26
N ILE A 119 -21.73 20.58 72.15
CA ILE A 119 -22.07 19.15 71.96
C ILE A 119 -22.98 18.97 70.73
N MET A 120 -24.02 19.80 70.58
CA MET A 120 -24.88 19.78 69.40
C MET A 120 -24.10 20.08 68.12
N ARG A 121 -23.18 21.05 68.15
CA ARG A 121 -22.30 21.36 67.02
C ARG A 121 -21.40 20.17 66.67
N ALA A 122 -20.78 19.54 67.66
CA ALA A 122 -19.94 18.36 67.47
C ALA A 122 -20.74 17.19 66.87
N PHE A 123 -21.95 16.94 67.37
CA PHE A 123 -22.85 15.92 66.82
C PHE A 123 -23.31 16.24 65.39
N ALA A 124 -23.69 17.48 65.10
CA ALA A 124 -24.04 17.92 63.75
C ALA A 124 -22.87 17.77 62.77
N ARG A 125 -21.64 18.05 63.22
CA ARG A 125 -20.41 17.84 62.44
C ARG A 125 -20.14 16.34 62.20
N ALA A 126 -20.27 15.50 63.23
CA ALA A 126 -20.10 14.06 63.09
C ALA A 126 -21.11 13.46 62.11
N THR A 127 -22.38 13.87 62.20
CA THR A 127 -23.44 13.46 61.26
C THR A 127 -23.16 13.92 59.83
N HIS A 128 -22.63 15.14 59.65
CA HIS A 128 -22.22 15.61 58.33
C HIS A 128 -21.08 14.77 57.73
N VAL A 129 -20.06 14.43 58.53
CA VAL A 129 -18.96 13.55 58.10
C VAL A 129 -19.49 12.15 57.74
N LEU A 130 -20.34 11.58 58.58
CA LEU A 130 -20.97 10.28 58.32
C LEU A 130 -21.82 10.31 57.05
N ALA A 131 -22.61 11.36 56.83
CA ALA A 131 -23.37 11.54 55.60
C ALA A 131 -22.47 11.61 54.36
N GLY A 132 -21.28 12.22 54.46
CA GLY A 132 -20.27 12.20 53.40
C GLY A 132 -19.77 10.79 53.08
N TYR A 133 -19.50 9.96 54.09
CA TYR A 133 -19.14 8.55 53.88
C TYR A 133 -20.30 7.76 53.26
N THR A 134 -21.51 7.91 53.77
CA THR A 134 -22.69 7.24 53.21
C THR A 134 -22.95 7.66 51.77
N ASP A 135 -22.78 8.94 51.43
CA ASP A 135 -22.86 9.43 50.05
C ASP A 135 -21.87 8.73 49.14
N ALA A 136 -20.60 8.61 49.57
CA ALA A 136 -19.58 7.87 48.82
C ALA A 136 -19.92 6.38 48.68
N TYR A 137 -20.30 5.71 49.77
CA TYR A 137 -20.67 4.30 49.75
C TYR A 137 -21.87 4.03 48.84
N MET A 138 -22.93 4.83 48.95
CA MET A 138 -24.14 4.65 48.13
C MET A 138 -23.86 4.88 46.67
N ASN A 139 -23.03 5.88 46.32
CA ASN A 139 -22.63 6.10 44.94
C ASN A 139 -21.81 4.93 44.39
N GLU A 140 -20.88 4.37 45.15
CA GLU A 140 -20.01 3.27 44.68
C GLU A 140 -20.62 1.87 44.79
N SER A 141 -21.77 1.69 45.46
CA SER A 141 -22.38 0.38 45.69
C SER A 141 -23.30 -0.12 44.56
N TYR A 142 -23.70 0.73 43.62
CA TYR A 142 -24.58 0.35 42.51
C TYR A 142 -23.94 0.63 41.16
N LEU A 143 -24.14 -0.28 40.19
CA LEU A 143 -23.58 -0.16 38.84
C LEU A 143 -23.96 1.18 38.19
N GLY A 144 -25.21 1.62 38.41
CA GLY A 144 -25.77 2.86 37.87
C GLY A 144 -25.12 4.15 38.36
N THR A 145 -24.52 4.13 39.56
CA THR A 145 -24.00 5.34 40.25
C THR A 145 -22.50 5.30 40.50
N ALA A 146 -21.86 4.13 40.43
CA ALA A 146 -20.44 3.99 40.74
C ALA A 146 -19.58 4.77 39.74
N THR A 147 -18.56 5.46 40.27
CA THR A 147 -17.66 6.33 39.52
C THR A 147 -16.24 5.79 39.48
N GLN A 148 -15.82 5.00 40.47
CA GLN A 148 -14.50 4.37 40.48
C GLN A 148 -14.48 3.11 39.63
N TRP A 149 -13.38 2.90 38.91
CA TRP A 149 -13.24 1.77 38.00
C TRP A 149 -13.25 0.43 38.74
N ASP A 150 -12.58 0.35 39.88
CA ASP A 150 -12.51 -0.85 40.71
C ASP A 150 -13.88 -1.26 41.29
N SER A 151 -14.71 -0.28 41.68
CA SER A 151 -16.08 -0.54 42.15
C SER A 151 -16.93 -1.14 41.03
N LEU A 152 -16.92 -0.53 39.85
CA LEU A 152 -17.64 -1.01 38.67
C LEU A 152 -17.17 -2.39 38.23
N HIS A 153 -15.86 -2.66 38.28
CA HIS A 153 -15.31 -3.97 38.00
C HIS A 153 -15.83 -5.02 38.99
N LYS A 154 -15.76 -4.76 40.31
CA LYS A 154 -16.25 -5.69 41.34
C LYS A 154 -17.75 -5.96 41.20
N LEU A 155 -18.55 -4.92 40.95
CA LEU A 155 -19.99 -5.05 40.70
C LEU A 155 -20.28 -5.83 39.41
N GLY A 156 -19.49 -5.60 38.35
CA GLY A 156 -19.54 -6.36 37.11
C GLY A 156 -19.22 -7.85 37.30
N GLN A 157 -18.22 -8.18 38.13
CA GLN A 157 -17.86 -9.57 38.41
C GLN A 157 -19.00 -10.36 39.06
N MET A 158 -19.83 -9.72 39.90
CA MET A 158 -21.00 -10.37 40.51
C MET A 158 -22.00 -10.89 39.46
N VAL A 159 -21.96 -10.32 38.24
CA VAL A 159 -22.80 -10.70 37.11
C VAL A 159 -22.01 -11.38 35.99
N ASN A 160 -20.87 -11.97 36.34
CA ASN A 160 -19.94 -12.65 35.45
C ASN A 160 -19.45 -11.77 34.28
N TYR A 161 -19.27 -10.47 34.54
CA TYR A 161 -18.72 -9.50 33.60
C TYR A 161 -17.28 -9.13 33.97
N ALA A 162 -16.37 -9.24 33.01
CA ALA A 162 -15.00 -8.76 33.13
C ALA A 162 -14.82 -7.54 32.21
N PRO A 163 -14.42 -6.37 32.73
CA PRO A 163 -14.10 -5.21 31.91
C PRO A 163 -13.01 -5.52 30.89
N VAL A 164 -13.14 -4.93 29.70
CA VAL A 164 -12.18 -5.17 28.62
C VAL A 164 -10.83 -4.51 28.97
N PRO A 165 -9.71 -5.26 29.00
CA PRO A 165 -8.38 -4.66 29.18
C PRO A 165 -7.94 -3.91 27.93
N GLY A 166 -6.86 -3.13 28.05
CA GLY A 166 -6.28 -2.46 26.88
C GLY A 166 -5.65 -3.47 25.91
N ALA A 167 -6.00 -3.39 24.63
CA ALA A 167 -5.49 -4.24 23.56
C ALA A 167 -4.22 -3.64 22.94
N SER A 168 -3.29 -4.51 22.56
CA SER A 168 -2.09 -4.12 21.81
C SER A 168 -2.39 -4.02 20.33
N ALA A 169 -1.90 -2.96 19.67
CA ALA A 169 -2.00 -2.86 18.21
C ALA A 169 -1.17 -3.97 17.54
N PHE A 170 -1.57 -4.41 16.35
CA PHE A 170 -0.90 -5.45 15.60
C PHE A 170 -0.76 -5.07 14.13
N ALA A 171 0.17 -5.72 13.43
CA ALA A 171 0.33 -5.64 11.99
C ALA A 171 1.02 -6.91 11.47
N ASP A 172 0.95 -7.15 10.16
CA ASP A 172 1.77 -8.16 9.50
C ASP A 172 2.95 -7.50 8.77
N VAL A 173 4.13 -8.11 8.90
CA VAL A 173 5.35 -7.63 8.24
C VAL A 173 6.07 -8.75 7.54
N ALA A 174 6.78 -8.42 6.46
CA ALA A 174 7.73 -9.32 5.82
C ALA A 174 9.15 -8.99 6.28
N LEU A 175 9.85 -10.01 6.79
CA LEU A 175 11.25 -9.93 7.16
C LEU A 175 12.13 -10.16 5.93
N LEU A 176 13.04 -9.24 5.65
CA LEU A 176 14.04 -9.37 4.58
C LEU A 176 15.30 -9.99 5.16
N LEU A 177 15.55 -11.25 4.83
CA LEU A 177 16.76 -11.95 5.23
C LEU A 177 17.97 -11.54 4.38
N LYS A 178 19.16 -11.57 4.98
CA LYS A 178 20.41 -11.36 4.26
C LYS A 178 20.61 -12.49 3.23
N PRO A 179 21.12 -12.20 2.02
CA PRO A 179 21.45 -13.24 1.05
C PRO A 179 22.44 -14.27 1.62
N GLY A 180 22.27 -15.55 1.25
CA GLY A 180 23.23 -16.62 1.58
C GLY A 180 23.14 -17.22 2.98
N VAL A 181 22.27 -16.73 3.88
CA VAL A 181 22.14 -17.27 5.26
C VAL A 181 21.39 -18.61 5.35
N GLY A 182 20.79 -19.09 4.26
CA GLY A 182 19.98 -20.32 4.25
C GLY A 182 18.72 -20.25 5.10
N THR A 183 18.18 -21.41 5.50
CA THR A 183 17.00 -21.50 6.39
C THR A 183 17.38 -21.07 7.79
N GLN A 184 16.59 -20.15 8.35
CA GLN A 184 16.79 -19.61 9.70
C GLN A 184 15.48 -19.62 10.49
N THR A 185 15.58 -19.76 11.81
CA THR A 185 14.45 -19.57 12.73
C THR A 185 14.60 -18.21 13.40
N ILE A 186 13.64 -17.32 13.17
CA ILE A 186 13.52 -16.05 13.88
C ILE A 186 12.52 -16.28 15.00
N HIS A 187 12.99 -16.28 16.24
CA HIS A 187 12.11 -16.46 17.39
C HIS A 187 11.18 -15.25 17.60
N ALA A 188 10.06 -15.46 18.26
CA ALA A 188 9.22 -14.40 18.78
C ALA A 188 10.04 -13.42 19.65
N GLY A 189 9.69 -12.13 19.63
CA GLY A 189 10.42 -11.09 20.35
C GLY A 189 11.46 -10.32 19.50
N LEU A 190 11.50 -10.49 18.18
CA LEU A 190 12.31 -9.63 17.32
C LEU A 190 11.76 -8.20 17.37
N GLY A 191 12.43 -7.34 18.13
CA GLY A 191 12.05 -5.94 18.31
C GLY A 191 12.26 -5.10 17.06
N MET A 192 11.30 -4.22 16.79
CA MET A 192 11.31 -3.18 15.77
C MET A 192 10.65 -1.91 16.32
N SER A 193 11.02 -0.74 15.80
CA SER A 193 10.47 0.52 16.31
C SER A 193 10.27 1.54 15.20
N ALA A 194 9.20 2.32 15.31
CA ALA A 194 8.92 3.43 14.42
C ALA A 194 8.31 4.60 15.20
N PRO A 195 8.57 5.84 14.79
CA PRO A 195 7.86 6.99 15.33
C PRO A 195 6.39 6.99 14.86
N PRO A 196 5.45 7.43 15.70
CA PRO A 196 4.06 7.62 15.29
C PRO A 196 3.93 8.75 14.25
N ALA A 197 2.91 8.67 13.38
CA ALA A 197 2.72 9.63 12.28
C ALA A 197 2.55 11.09 12.74
N GLY A 198 2.00 11.32 13.94
CA GLY A 198 1.84 12.65 14.55
C GLY A 198 3.06 13.17 15.32
N GLY A 199 4.19 12.45 15.29
CA GLY A 199 5.36 12.74 16.13
C GLY A 199 5.22 12.19 17.56
N GLY A 200 6.35 12.04 18.26
CA GLY A 200 6.41 11.46 19.61
C GLY A 200 7.51 10.42 19.79
N ALA A 201 7.55 9.79 20.96
CA ALA A 201 8.51 8.73 21.25
C ALA A 201 8.29 7.50 20.34
N PRO A 202 9.36 6.84 19.86
CA PRO A 202 9.24 5.63 19.07
C PRO A 202 8.48 4.53 19.81
N LEU A 203 7.50 3.93 19.13
CA LEU A 203 6.75 2.78 19.65
C LEU A 203 7.46 1.50 19.27
N VAL A 204 7.48 0.53 20.18
CA VAL A 204 8.18 -0.75 20.00
C VAL A 204 7.17 -1.84 19.65
N PHE A 205 7.47 -2.58 18.59
CA PHE A 205 6.73 -3.77 18.19
C PHE A 205 7.67 -4.98 18.22
N GLU A 206 7.11 -6.15 18.42
CA GLU A 206 7.86 -7.42 18.42
C GLU A 206 7.10 -8.48 17.63
N THR A 207 7.84 -9.42 17.01
CA THR A 207 7.24 -10.62 16.42
C THR A 207 6.52 -11.43 17.50
N LEU A 208 5.29 -11.86 17.21
CA LEU A 208 4.44 -12.56 18.18
C LEU A 208 4.65 -14.08 18.20
N SER A 209 5.23 -14.63 17.13
CA SER A 209 5.46 -16.05 16.97
C SER A 209 6.80 -16.32 16.28
N ASP A 210 7.31 -17.53 16.49
CA ASP A 210 8.50 -18.03 15.81
C ASP A 210 8.21 -18.17 14.30
N LEU A 211 9.15 -17.74 13.48
CA LEU A 211 9.09 -17.83 12.03
C LEU A 211 10.31 -18.54 11.48
N ILE A 212 10.08 -19.71 10.87
CA ILE A 212 11.08 -20.35 10.00
C ILE A 212 11.05 -19.62 8.65
N CYS A 213 12.19 -19.13 8.20
CA CYS A 213 12.33 -18.22 7.06
C CYS A 213 13.55 -18.57 6.19
N HIS A 214 13.57 -18.08 4.95
CA HIS A 214 14.66 -18.32 3.99
C HIS A 214 14.86 -17.10 3.07
N PRO A 215 16.08 -16.71 2.68
CA PRO A 215 16.31 -15.52 1.84
C PRO A 215 15.58 -15.56 0.49
N ASP A 216 15.46 -16.72 -0.15
CA ASP A 216 14.69 -16.86 -1.41
C ASP A 216 13.20 -16.52 -1.28
N LEU A 217 12.68 -16.52 -0.04
CA LEU A 217 11.29 -16.17 0.27
C LEU A 217 11.07 -14.66 0.51
N ASN A 218 12.12 -13.85 0.42
CA ASN A 218 12.05 -12.39 0.57
C ASN A 218 11.21 -11.73 -0.55
N ALA A 219 11.30 -12.26 -1.77
CA ALA A 219 10.70 -11.67 -2.96
C ALA A 219 10.46 -12.72 -4.06
N VAL A 220 9.58 -13.68 -3.79
CA VAL A 220 9.18 -14.72 -4.74
C VAL A 220 8.36 -14.10 -5.87
N ARG A 221 8.55 -14.60 -7.10
CA ARG A 221 7.88 -14.11 -8.31
C ARG A 221 7.15 -15.25 -9.01
N GLN A 222 6.09 -14.92 -9.73
CA GLN A 222 5.40 -15.88 -10.60
C GLN A 222 6.24 -16.21 -11.83
N ARG A 223 6.02 -17.38 -12.43
CA ARG A 223 6.60 -17.79 -13.70
C ARG A 223 6.37 -16.73 -14.78
N ARG A 224 7.40 -16.45 -15.59
CA ARG A 224 7.39 -15.47 -16.71
C ARG A 224 7.09 -14.02 -16.29
N TRP A 225 7.26 -13.64 -15.02
CA TRP A 225 7.11 -12.25 -14.59
C TRP A 225 7.98 -11.26 -15.37
N ASN A 226 9.15 -11.71 -15.82
CA ASN A 226 10.20 -10.91 -16.43
C ASN A 226 10.08 -10.71 -17.96
N VAL A 227 8.92 -10.98 -18.56
CA VAL A 227 8.72 -10.87 -20.02
C VAL A 227 7.35 -10.29 -20.34
N ASN A 228 7.31 -9.15 -21.03
CA ASN A 228 6.07 -8.55 -21.49
C ASN A 228 5.54 -9.21 -22.77
N ARG A 229 4.32 -9.72 -22.72
CA ARG A 229 3.71 -10.44 -23.84
C ARG A 229 2.85 -9.56 -24.75
N ASN A 230 2.63 -8.31 -24.35
CA ASN A 230 1.82 -7.37 -25.11
C ASN A 230 2.45 -7.09 -26.46
N LEU A 231 1.57 -6.99 -27.45
CA LEU A 231 1.91 -6.67 -28.82
C LEU A 231 1.94 -5.15 -29.01
N PHE A 232 2.80 -4.68 -29.91
CA PHE A 232 2.86 -3.30 -30.35
C PHE A 232 3.28 -3.20 -31.82
N HIS A 233 2.99 -2.07 -32.45
CA HIS A 233 3.47 -1.76 -33.80
C HIS A 233 4.55 -0.69 -33.72
N ALA A 234 5.71 -0.95 -34.33
CA ALA A 234 6.87 -0.05 -34.26
C ALA A 234 6.62 1.33 -34.89
N ASN A 235 5.68 1.42 -35.84
CA ASN A 235 5.26 2.66 -36.49
C ASN A 235 4.32 3.54 -35.64
N THR A 236 3.92 3.08 -34.45
CA THR A 236 3.16 3.87 -33.49
C THR A 236 4.09 4.44 -32.43
N LEU A 237 3.73 5.60 -31.84
CA LEU A 237 4.51 6.24 -30.77
C LEU A 237 4.55 5.36 -29.52
N THR A 238 5.54 4.48 -29.47
CA THR A 238 5.80 3.54 -28.38
C THR A 238 6.83 4.15 -27.44
N GLU A 239 6.66 4.00 -26.14
CA GLU A 239 7.59 4.53 -25.14
C GLU A 239 8.76 3.55 -24.93
N TRP A 240 10.00 4.04 -25.03
CA TRP A 240 11.24 3.27 -24.91
C TRP A 240 12.10 3.84 -23.77
N ALA A 241 12.71 2.95 -22.99
CA ALA A 241 13.64 3.30 -21.92
C ALA A 241 15.00 3.69 -22.50
N LEU A 242 15.47 4.89 -22.18
CA LEU A 242 16.76 5.40 -22.61
C LEU A 242 17.88 4.86 -21.71
N SER A 243 18.98 4.43 -22.32
CA SER A 243 20.16 3.87 -21.63
C SER A 243 21.45 4.66 -21.87
N GLY A 244 21.44 5.63 -22.80
CA GLY A 244 22.63 6.32 -23.30
C GLY A 244 22.55 7.86 -23.27
N LYS A 245 23.68 8.53 -23.50
CA LYS A 245 23.82 10.01 -23.44
C LYS A 245 23.14 10.75 -24.60
N LYS A 246 22.98 10.10 -25.77
CA LYS A 246 22.33 10.68 -26.95
C LYS A 246 21.03 9.91 -27.25
N PRO A 247 19.86 10.54 -27.11
CA PRO A 247 18.60 9.91 -27.47
C PRO A 247 18.48 9.75 -28.99
N PRO A 248 17.76 8.73 -29.48
CA PRO A 248 17.45 8.60 -30.91
C PRO A 248 16.65 9.80 -31.43
N ALA A 249 16.88 10.18 -32.68
CA ALA A 249 16.23 11.30 -33.35
C ALA A 249 15.49 10.86 -34.63
N PRO A 250 14.50 11.65 -35.11
CA PRO A 250 13.91 11.43 -36.43
C PRO A 250 14.98 11.41 -37.52
N GLY A 251 14.90 10.43 -38.42
CA GLY A 251 15.88 10.18 -39.47
C GLY A 251 16.94 9.14 -39.11
N ASP A 252 17.14 8.80 -37.83
CA ASP A 252 18.12 7.78 -37.43
C ASP A 252 17.72 6.40 -37.96
N VAL A 253 18.71 5.64 -38.43
CA VAL A 253 18.57 4.25 -38.87
C VAL A 253 18.73 3.33 -37.66
N VAL A 254 17.79 2.39 -37.48
CA VAL A 254 17.74 1.47 -36.35
C VAL A 254 17.55 0.03 -36.82
N ALA A 255 18.08 -0.91 -36.05
CA ALA A 255 17.76 -2.33 -36.18
C ALA A 255 16.81 -2.73 -35.07
N LEU A 256 15.59 -3.13 -35.43
CA LEU A 256 14.62 -3.71 -34.50
C LEU A 256 14.77 -5.24 -34.53
N VAL A 257 15.11 -5.83 -33.39
CA VAL A 257 15.59 -7.20 -33.32
C VAL A 257 14.72 -8.03 -32.37
N PRO A 258 14.32 -9.25 -32.78
CA PRO A 258 13.63 -10.19 -31.89
C PRO A 258 14.59 -10.89 -30.92
N GLY A 259 14.16 -11.07 -29.68
CA GLY A 259 14.88 -11.86 -28.67
C GLY A 259 14.74 -13.39 -28.84
N LYS A 260 13.81 -13.88 -29.67
CA LYS A 260 13.57 -15.32 -29.91
C LYS A 260 13.26 -15.63 -31.39
N LEU A 261 13.51 -16.88 -31.80
CA LEU A 261 13.34 -17.38 -33.17
C LEU A 261 11.90 -17.37 -33.72
N THR A 262 10.87 -17.28 -32.86
CA THR A 262 9.45 -17.32 -33.24
C THR A 262 8.81 -15.95 -33.47
N GLU A 263 9.59 -14.87 -33.33
CA GLU A 263 9.16 -13.48 -33.51
C GLU A 263 9.54 -12.98 -34.93
N PRO A 264 9.04 -11.80 -35.38
CA PRO A 264 9.41 -11.25 -36.67
C PRO A 264 10.93 -11.19 -36.83
N SER A 265 11.45 -11.59 -37.99
CA SER A 265 12.89 -11.47 -38.28
C SER A 265 13.39 -10.05 -38.03
N ALA A 266 14.67 -9.89 -37.68
CA ALA A 266 15.24 -8.56 -37.45
C ALA A 266 14.98 -7.63 -38.65
N LYS A 267 14.52 -6.41 -38.40
CA LYS A 267 14.17 -5.43 -39.43
C LYS A 267 15.04 -4.18 -39.31
N GLY A 268 15.50 -3.69 -40.45
CA GLY A 268 16.10 -2.35 -40.55
C GLY A 268 14.98 -1.35 -40.75
N LEU A 269 14.95 -0.27 -39.97
CA LEU A 269 13.90 0.73 -40.02
C LEU A 269 14.51 2.13 -39.85
N ARG A 270 13.79 3.16 -40.26
CA ARG A 270 14.13 4.55 -39.96
C ARG A 270 13.15 5.12 -38.94
N ILE A 271 13.64 5.97 -38.03
CA ILE A 271 12.77 6.68 -37.10
C ILE A 271 12.05 7.80 -37.84
N ASN A 272 10.72 7.76 -37.86
CA ASN A 272 9.89 8.80 -38.46
C ASN A 272 9.63 9.94 -37.46
N LYS A 273 9.30 9.59 -36.21
CA LYS A 273 8.85 10.58 -35.22
C LYS A 273 9.33 10.23 -33.82
N THR A 274 9.73 11.25 -33.07
CA THR A 274 9.97 11.15 -31.62
C THR A 274 9.11 12.14 -30.84
N ARG A 275 8.85 11.84 -29.57
CA ARG A 275 8.17 12.75 -28.63
C ARG A 275 8.71 12.54 -27.23
N THR A 276 9.10 13.62 -26.57
CA THR A 276 9.53 13.61 -25.17
C THR A 276 8.39 13.21 -24.24
N THR A 277 8.75 12.63 -23.10
CA THR A 277 7.82 12.24 -22.05
C THR A 277 8.13 13.04 -20.78
N PRO A 278 7.20 13.14 -19.82
CA PRO A 278 7.48 13.79 -18.53
C PRO A 278 8.62 13.11 -17.75
N ASN A 279 8.85 11.82 -17.98
CA ASN A 279 9.97 11.10 -17.37
C ASN A 279 11.18 11.15 -18.33
N PRO A 280 12.29 11.81 -17.96
CA PRO A 280 13.45 11.95 -18.84
C PRO A 280 14.11 10.59 -19.18
N ASP A 281 13.83 9.53 -18.43
CA ASP A 281 14.34 8.18 -18.71
C ASP A 281 13.63 7.50 -19.90
N PHE A 282 12.58 8.13 -20.46
CA PHE A 282 11.78 7.56 -21.53
C PHE A 282 11.57 8.52 -22.71
N LEU A 283 11.58 7.96 -23.92
CA LEU A 283 11.26 8.64 -25.17
C LEU A 283 10.20 7.87 -25.95
N LYS A 284 9.21 8.56 -26.52
CA LYS A 284 8.29 7.93 -27.48
C LYS A 284 8.88 7.97 -28.87
N ILE A 285 8.93 6.82 -29.53
CA ILE A 285 9.55 6.62 -30.84
C ILE A 285 8.54 5.91 -31.73
N ALA A 286 8.40 6.38 -32.97
CA ALA A 286 7.68 5.73 -34.05
C ALA A 286 8.60 5.59 -35.26
N THR A 287 8.70 4.38 -35.81
CA THR A 287 9.45 4.08 -37.02
C THR A 287 8.60 4.27 -38.27
N GLU A 288 9.21 4.12 -39.44
CA GLU A 288 8.48 3.84 -40.67
C GLU A 288 7.66 2.55 -40.57
N THR A 289 6.68 2.39 -41.47
CA THR A 289 5.79 1.22 -41.49
C THR A 289 6.60 -0.04 -41.74
N ASP A 290 6.48 -0.99 -40.82
CA ASP A 290 6.93 -2.37 -41.00
C ASP A 290 5.76 -3.17 -41.59
N PRO A 291 5.82 -3.57 -42.88
CA PRO A 291 4.73 -4.31 -43.52
C PRO A 291 4.45 -5.67 -42.87
N ASP A 292 5.44 -6.23 -42.16
CA ASP A 292 5.41 -7.60 -41.61
C ASP A 292 5.13 -7.66 -40.09
N GLY A 293 5.17 -6.52 -39.37
CA GLY A 293 5.52 -6.56 -37.95
C GLY A 293 4.47 -6.12 -36.95
N THR A 294 3.88 -7.09 -36.24
CA THR A 294 3.45 -6.87 -34.86
C THR A 294 4.53 -7.45 -33.94
N TRP A 295 5.04 -6.64 -33.02
CA TRP A 295 6.18 -6.99 -32.16
C TRP A 295 5.73 -7.26 -30.73
N ARG A 296 6.31 -8.27 -30.07
CA ARG A 296 6.13 -8.43 -28.61
C ARG A 296 7.09 -7.55 -27.84
N LYS A 297 6.57 -6.77 -26.90
CA LYS A 297 7.37 -5.84 -26.09
C LYS A 297 8.56 -6.50 -25.38
N GLY A 298 8.37 -7.66 -24.76
CA GLY A 298 9.40 -8.34 -23.97
C GLY A 298 10.46 -9.09 -24.77
N TYR A 299 10.41 -9.00 -26.10
CA TYR A 299 11.42 -9.56 -27.00
C TYR A 299 11.90 -8.54 -28.04
N ALA A 300 11.56 -7.25 -27.88
CA ALA A 300 11.94 -6.22 -28.84
C ALA A 300 13.11 -5.41 -28.30
N ASP A 301 14.26 -5.54 -28.95
CA ASP A 301 15.44 -4.71 -28.71
C ASP A 301 15.65 -3.80 -29.92
N MET A 302 15.76 -2.48 -29.70
CA MET A 302 16.07 -1.52 -30.76
C MET A 302 17.52 -1.07 -30.62
N TRP A 303 18.31 -1.44 -31.63
CA TRP A 303 19.71 -1.09 -31.76
C TRP A 303 19.86 0.16 -32.63
N TYR A 304 20.63 1.13 -32.16
CA TYR A 304 20.83 2.42 -32.84
C TYR A 304 22.25 2.97 -32.62
N ALA A 305 22.48 4.18 -33.13
CA ALA A 305 23.77 4.89 -33.07
C ALA A 305 24.90 4.06 -33.71
N PRO A 306 24.93 3.96 -35.05
CA PRO A 306 25.98 3.26 -35.75
C PRO A 306 27.34 3.90 -35.47
N ASP A 307 28.36 3.09 -35.12
CA ASP A 307 29.74 3.56 -34.92
C ASP A 307 30.34 4.07 -36.23
N GLN A 308 29.95 3.45 -37.34
CA GLN A 308 30.39 3.77 -38.68
C GLN A 308 29.23 3.70 -39.68
N THR A 309 29.27 4.58 -40.68
CA THR A 309 28.50 4.44 -41.91
C THR A 309 29.49 4.28 -43.04
N ALA A 310 29.39 3.18 -43.78
CA ALA A 310 30.34 2.86 -44.85
C ALA A 310 29.64 2.15 -46.00
N THR A 311 30.16 2.38 -47.19
CA THR A 311 29.78 1.62 -48.38
C THR A 311 30.61 0.35 -48.45
N GLY A 312 30.02 -0.76 -48.90
CA GLY A 312 30.74 -2.00 -49.09
C GLY A 312 31.78 -1.88 -50.21
N ILE A 313 32.91 -2.59 -50.08
CA ILE A 313 33.92 -2.69 -51.13
C ILE A 313 33.33 -3.49 -52.31
N PRO A 314 33.56 -3.07 -53.56
CA PRO A 314 33.14 -3.82 -54.73
C PRO A 314 33.89 -5.13 -54.85
N VAL A 315 33.12 -6.19 -55.05
CA VAL A 315 33.56 -7.57 -55.22
C VAL A 315 32.66 -8.23 -56.25
N SER A 316 33.17 -9.26 -56.91
CA SER A 316 32.43 -9.99 -57.94
C SER A 316 31.08 -10.48 -57.38
N PHE A 317 29.98 -10.03 -58.00
CA PHE A 317 28.61 -10.22 -57.52
C PHE A 317 27.64 -10.34 -58.71
N GLY A 318 26.69 -11.28 -58.63
CA GLY A 318 25.72 -11.52 -59.70
C GLY A 318 26.40 -11.99 -60.99
N THR A 319 26.32 -11.17 -62.05
CA THR A 319 26.97 -11.39 -63.35
C THR A 319 28.24 -10.55 -63.55
N VAL A 320 28.51 -9.63 -62.61
CA VAL A 320 29.62 -8.68 -62.70
C VAL A 320 30.85 -9.25 -62.02
N THR A 321 31.93 -9.36 -62.77
CA THR A 321 33.25 -9.73 -62.27
C THR A 321 34.04 -8.46 -61.96
N PHE A 322 34.49 -8.30 -60.72
CA PHE A 322 35.37 -7.19 -60.33
C PHE A 322 36.82 -7.62 -60.36
N VAL A 323 37.65 -6.79 -61.01
CA VAL A 323 39.10 -6.97 -61.11
C VAL A 323 39.82 -5.68 -60.73
N THR A 324 40.98 -5.81 -60.11
CA THR A 324 41.87 -4.69 -59.82
C THR A 324 42.81 -4.44 -61.00
N VAL A 325 42.95 -3.18 -61.40
CA VAL A 325 43.85 -2.73 -62.47
C VAL A 325 44.71 -1.56 -62.00
N ASP A 326 45.87 -1.36 -62.62
CA ASP A 326 46.79 -0.29 -62.24
C ASP A 326 46.43 1.08 -62.87
N GLU A 327 45.69 1.08 -63.99
CA GLU A 327 45.27 2.28 -64.74
C GLU A 327 43.75 2.43 -64.82
N PRO A 328 43.02 2.61 -63.70
CA PRO A 328 41.56 2.60 -63.70
C PRO A 328 40.94 3.77 -64.47
N GLY A 329 41.65 4.89 -64.61
CA GLY A 329 41.18 6.08 -65.33
C GLY A 329 40.94 5.88 -66.82
N ARG A 330 41.34 4.73 -67.39
CA ARG A 330 41.08 4.35 -68.79
C ARG A 330 39.68 3.75 -69.01
N PHE A 331 38.92 3.51 -67.94
CA PHE A 331 37.64 2.81 -67.98
C PHE A 331 36.52 3.73 -67.50
N THR A 332 35.40 3.71 -68.22
CA THR A 332 34.20 4.49 -67.89
C THR A 332 32.99 3.57 -67.84
N PRO A 333 32.15 3.63 -66.78
CA PRO A 333 30.93 2.83 -66.71
C PRO A 333 30.03 3.04 -67.94
N GLY A 334 29.47 1.95 -68.47
CA GLY A 334 28.64 1.92 -69.67
C GLY A 334 29.41 1.70 -70.98
N ASN A 335 30.73 1.93 -71.01
CA ASN A 335 31.54 1.66 -72.20
C ASN A 335 31.79 0.15 -72.38
N LEU A 336 32.04 -0.26 -73.63
CA LEU A 336 32.53 -1.60 -73.92
C LEU A 336 34.00 -1.73 -73.55
N VAL A 337 34.37 -2.92 -73.10
CA VAL A 337 35.73 -3.31 -72.76
C VAL A 337 36.00 -4.68 -73.34
N GLU A 338 37.19 -4.86 -73.88
CA GLU A 338 37.66 -6.18 -74.29
C GLU A 338 38.41 -6.83 -73.13
N VAL A 339 38.01 -8.04 -72.79
CA VAL A 339 38.44 -8.79 -71.62
C VAL A 339 39.25 -9.99 -72.09
N ARG A 340 40.54 -10.00 -71.78
CA ARG A 340 41.41 -11.14 -72.06
C ARG A 340 41.36 -12.11 -70.89
N ARG A 341 41.05 -13.37 -71.20
CA ARG A 341 41.09 -14.53 -70.30
C ARG A 341 42.08 -15.56 -70.87
N PRO A 342 42.47 -16.61 -70.11
CA PRO A 342 43.49 -17.55 -70.53
C PRO A 342 43.19 -18.24 -71.86
N ASP A 343 41.93 -18.59 -72.09
CA ASP A 343 41.50 -19.38 -73.25
C ASP A 343 40.78 -18.57 -74.32
N GLU A 344 40.39 -17.32 -74.05
CA GLU A 344 39.61 -16.50 -74.97
C GLU A 344 39.67 -15.00 -74.68
N THR A 345 39.27 -14.20 -75.66
CA THR A 345 39.06 -12.75 -75.50
C THR A 345 37.61 -12.43 -75.83
N VAL A 346 36.92 -11.78 -74.91
CA VAL A 346 35.48 -11.46 -75.04
C VAL A 346 35.23 -9.98 -74.84
N VAL A 347 34.14 -9.47 -75.39
CA VAL A 347 33.73 -8.07 -75.21
C VAL A 347 32.60 -8.02 -74.20
N ALA A 348 32.70 -7.10 -73.25
CA ALA A 348 31.76 -6.95 -72.16
C ALA A 348 31.52 -5.47 -71.86
N VAL A 349 30.52 -5.19 -71.03
CA VAL A 349 30.20 -3.82 -70.59
C VAL A 349 30.89 -3.55 -69.27
N ILE A 350 31.50 -2.38 -69.14
CA ILE A 350 31.99 -1.88 -67.85
C ILE A 350 30.76 -1.51 -67.00
N ALA A 351 30.43 -2.36 -66.05
CA ALA A 351 29.28 -2.20 -65.17
C ALA A 351 29.53 -1.13 -64.08
N ALA A 352 30.77 -1.03 -63.59
CA ALA A 352 31.16 -0.09 -62.55
C ALA A 352 32.68 0.17 -62.56
N VAL A 353 33.08 1.36 -62.11
CA VAL A 353 34.48 1.71 -61.86
C VAL A 353 34.52 2.34 -60.47
N VAL A 354 35.25 1.71 -59.54
CA VAL A 354 35.36 2.17 -58.15
C VAL A 354 36.82 2.09 -57.74
N GLU A 355 37.44 3.26 -57.55
CA GLU A 355 38.88 3.38 -57.32
C GLU A 355 39.69 2.63 -58.40
N ASN A 356 40.46 1.61 -58.02
CA ASN A 356 41.24 0.77 -58.94
C ASN A 356 40.53 -0.53 -59.35
N ARG A 357 39.26 -0.69 -59.01
CA ARG A 357 38.46 -1.89 -59.29
C ARG A 357 37.49 -1.64 -60.43
N ILE A 358 37.59 -2.46 -61.46
CA ILE A 358 36.73 -2.42 -62.65
C ILE A 358 35.77 -3.59 -62.58
N GLY A 359 34.48 -3.29 -62.53
CA GLY A 359 33.40 -4.26 -62.63
C GLY A 359 33.01 -4.45 -64.08
N VAL A 360 33.15 -5.67 -64.59
CA VAL A 360 32.85 -6.02 -65.97
C VAL A 360 31.73 -7.06 -66.01
N ASP A 361 30.66 -6.77 -66.74
CA ASP A 361 29.51 -7.68 -66.86
C ASP A 361 29.79 -8.74 -67.94
N LEU A 362 30.17 -9.93 -67.48
CA LEU A 362 30.50 -11.07 -68.34
C LEU A 362 29.34 -12.07 -68.43
N GLY A 363 28.17 -11.75 -67.88
CA GLY A 363 27.02 -12.66 -67.78
C GLY A 363 27.15 -13.73 -66.69
N VAL A 364 28.38 -14.09 -66.30
CA VAL A 364 28.71 -14.93 -65.14
C VAL A 364 30.04 -14.47 -64.52
N ILE A 365 30.30 -14.87 -63.28
CA ILE A 365 31.51 -14.47 -62.56
C ILE A 365 32.72 -15.34 -62.96
N HIS A 366 33.82 -14.70 -63.39
CA HIS A 366 35.05 -15.37 -63.85
C HIS A 366 36.26 -15.04 -62.98
N LYS A 367 37.01 -16.06 -62.55
CA LYS A 367 38.16 -15.93 -61.62
C LYS A 367 39.47 -15.57 -62.31
N ASP A 368 39.46 -15.62 -63.62
CA ASP A 368 40.58 -15.80 -64.53
C ASP A 368 40.55 -14.72 -65.60
N VAL A 369 40.64 -13.46 -65.18
CA VAL A 369 40.74 -12.30 -66.07
C VAL A 369 42.16 -11.77 -66.03
N ASP A 370 42.85 -11.80 -67.17
CA ASP A 370 44.28 -11.49 -67.27
C ASP A 370 44.52 -10.00 -67.56
N ALA A 371 43.71 -9.40 -68.42
CA ALA A 371 43.85 -7.99 -68.79
C ALA A 371 42.57 -7.40 -69.39
N LEU A 372 42.43 -6.08 -69.31
CA LEU A 372 41.34 -5.31 -69.88
C LEU A 372 41.87 -4.31 -70.92
N ARG A 373 41.23 -4.22 -72.08
CA ARG A 373 41.52 -3.19 -73.08
C ARG A 373 40.32 -2.25 -73.23
N PRO A 374 40.49 -0.95 -72.92
CA PRO A 374 39.41 0.02 -73.06
C PRO A 374 39.07 0.21 -74.53
N LEU A 375 37.78 0.25 -74.86
CA LEU A 375 37.31 0.58 -76.20
C LEU A 375 36.75 2.00 -76.19
N ILE A 376 37.04 2.77 -77.23
CA ILE A 376 36.63 4.18 -77.29
C ILE A 376 35.20 4.25 -77.83
N PRO A 377 34.26 4.89 -77.11
CA PRO A 377 32.90 5.09 -77.60
C PRO A 377 32.91 5.86 -78.91
N TYR A 378 32.09 5.42 -79.87
CA TYR A 378 31.95 6.09 -81.16
C TYR A 378 30.52 6.62 -81.32
N ASP A 379 30.41 7.92 -81.60
CA ASP A 379 29.12 8.58 -81.84
C ASP A 379 28.47 8.04 -83.12
N PHE A 380 27.16 7.73 -83.06
CA PHE A 380 26.44 7.09 -84.16
C PHE A 380 25.05 7.69 -84.41
N LYS A 381 24.50 7.42 -85.60
CA LYS A 381 23.10 7.71 -85.98
C LYS A 381 22.26 6.43 -85.85
N PRO A 382 20.97 6.52 -85.51
CA PRO A 382 20.14 5.32 -85.33
C PRO A 382 20.18 4.37 -86.55
N GLY A 383 20.67 3.14 -86.34
CA GLY A 383 20.66 2.06 -87.32
C GLY A 383 21.98 1.79 -88.07
N TYR A 384 22.97 2.69 -88.05
CA TYR A 384 24.29 2.43 -88.66
C TYR A 384 25.42 3.29 -88.08
N VAL A 385 26.66 2.83 -88.25
CA VAL A 385 27.89 3.52 -87.84
C VAL A 385 28.81 3.71 -89.05
N ASP A 386 29.17 4.95 -89.36
CA ASP A 386 30.11 5.30 -90.43
C ASP A 386 31.50 5.54 -89.84
N THR A 387 32.51 4.86 -90.37
CA THR A 387 33.90 4.94 -89.88
C THR A 387 34.88 5.26 -91.01
N ALA A 388 36.01 5.89 -90.65
CA ALA A 388 37.13 6.08 -91.56
C ALA A 388 37.88 4.76 -91.79
N LEU A 389 38.64 4.66 -92.90
CA LEU A 389 39.35 3.43 -93.31
C LEU A 389 40.37 2.90 -92.29
N ASN A 390 40.87 3.75 -91.41
CA ASN A 390 41.84 3.39 -90.37
C ASN A 390 41.20 2.75 -89.13
N VAL A 391 39.92 2.35 -89.23
CA VAL A 391 39.21 1.61 -88.19
C VAL A 391 39.29 0.12 -88.48
N ASP A 392 40.10 -0.58 -87.69
CA ASP A 392 40.34 -2.02 -87.89
C ASP A 392 39.22 -2.91 -87.34
N LYS A 393 38.58 -2.51 -86.23
CA LYS A 393 37.52 -3.28 -85.56
C LYS A 393 36.48 -2.37 -84.91
N ILE A 394 35.22 -2.75 -85.02
CA ILE A 394 34.10 -2.16 -84.29
C ILE A 394 33.34 -3.23 -83.50
N PHE A 395 32.96 -2.89 -82.27
CA PHE A 395 32.23 -3.77 -81.35
C PHE A 395 30.87 -3.19 -80.99
N PHE A 396 29.86 -4.05 -80.82
CA PHE A 396 28.51 -3.69 -80.41
C PHE A 396 28.14 -4.40 -79.09
N ASN A 397 27.32 -3.74 -78.27
CA ASN A 397 26.80 -4.25 -76.99
C ASN A 397 25.98 -5.54 -77.14
N ALA A 398 25.23 -5.69 -78.24
CA ALA A 398 24.43 -6.86 -78.51
C ALA A 398 25.20 -7.80 -79.45
N GLY A 399 25.34 -9.07 -79.06
CA GLY A 399 25.90 -10.10 -79.95
C GLY A 399 25.03 -10.31 -81.20
N GLY A 400 25.66 -10.54 -82.35
CA GLY A 400 24.97 -10.82 -83.62
C GLY A 400 25.81 -10.52 -84.86
N THR A 401 25.33 -10.97 -86.03
CA THR A 401 25.98 -10.68 -87.32
C THR A 401 25.75 -9.21 -87.69
N VAL A 402 26.84 -8.51 -88.00
CA VAL A 402 26.82 -7.11 -88.45
C VAL A 402 26.94 -7.12 -89.96
N SER A 403 26.16 -6.30 -90.66
CA SER A 403 26.37 -6.09 -92.10
C SER A 403 27.25 -4.87 -92.34
N VAL A 404 28.24 -5.03 -93.22
CA VAL A 404 29.19 -3.98 -93.59
C VAL A 404 28.95 -3.56 -95.03
N GLU A 405 28.69 -2.28 -95.24
CA GLU A 405 28.60 -1.64 -96.55
C GLU A 405 29.90 -0.85 -96.81
N LEU A 406 30.40 -0.94 -98.05
CA LEU A 406 31.65 -0.32 -98.49
C LEU A 406 31.37 0.92 -99.34
N MET A 407 32.00 2.07 -99.07
CA MET A 407 31.80 3.27 -99.88
C MET A 407 32.86 3.42 -100.99
N ASP A 408 32.44 3.29 -102.26
CA ASP A 408 33.25 3.63 -103.44
C ASP A 408 32.87 5.04 -103.93
N LYS A 409 33.79 6.00 -103.71
CA LYS A 409 33.82 7.44 -104.09
C LYS A 409 32.57 8.29 -103.86
N THR A 410 31.35 7.78 -104.01
CA THR A 410 30.06 8.46 -103.78
C THR A 410 28.92 7.56 -103.27
N ASN A 411 29.00 6.22 -103.36
CA ASN A 411 27.90 5.31 -102.97
C ASN A 411 28.36 4.11 -102.11
N PHE A 412 27.49 3.65 -101.21
CA PHE A 412 27.67 2.40 -100.46
C PHE A 412 27.23 1.20 -101.31
N VAL A 413 28.10 0.21 -101.45
CA VAL A 413 27.90 -1.01 -102.26
C VAL A 413 27.57 -2.21 -101.36
N ALA A 414 26.83 -3.18 -101.92
CA ALA A 414 26.08 -4.26 -101.27
C ALA A 414 26.74 -4.91 -100.02
N PRO A 415 25.93 -5.26 -98.99
CA PRO A 415 26.44 -5.72 -97.72
C PRO A 415 27.17 -7.05 -97.82
N SER A 416 28.34 -7.13 -97.18
CA SER A 416 28.91 -8.41 -96.75
C SER A 416 28.54 -8.63 -95.28
N SER A 417 28.00 -9.80 -94.96
CA SER A 417 27.69 -10.19 -93.58
C SER A 417 28.95 -10.68 -92.91
N VAL A 418 29.29 -10.11 -91.75
CA VAL A 418 30.56 -10.42 -91.08
C VAL A 418 30.35 -10.47 -89.58
N GLU A 419 31.16 -11.28 -88.90
CA GLU A 419 31.15 -11.33 -87.44
C GLU A 419 31.72 -10.03 -86.85
N THR A 420 31.22 -9.70 -85.66
CA THR A 420 31.65 -8.53 -84.89
C THR A 420 33.14 -8.64 -84.56
N GLY A 421 33.93 -7.59 -84.80
CA GLY A 421 35.39 -7.59 -84.54
C GLY A 421 36.28 -8.17 -85.65
N ALA A 422 35.74 -8.41 -86.85
CA ALA A 422 36.52 -8.76 -88.04
C ALA A 422 37.37 -7.59 -88.55
N VAL A 423 38.55 -7.89 -89.12
CA VAL A 423 39.48 -6.91 -89.70
C VAL A 423 39.12 -6.66 -91.16
N PHE A 424 38.99 -5.40 -91.56
CA PHE A 424 38.61 -5.00 -92.91
C PHE A 424 39.77 -4.29 -93.62
N ALA A 425 40.34 -4.94 -94.62
CA ALA A 425 41.34 -4.33 -95.50
C ALA A 425 40.92 -4.53 -96.96
N ALA A 426 40.66 -3.44 -97.67
CA ALA A 426 40.38 -3.47 -99.10
C ALA A 426 40.87 -2.17 -99.76
N GLU A 427 41.65 -2.30 -100.84
CA GLU A 427 42.20 -1.18 -101.60
C GLU A 427 41.10 -0.43 -102.38
N GLY A 428 41.06 0.90 -102.27
CA GLY A 428 40.21 1.77 -103.11
C GLY A 428 38.90 2.28 -102.48
N ILE A 429 38.62 1.97 -101.21
CA ILE A 429 37.40 2.34 -100.47
C ILE A 429 37.66 3.60 -99.64
N PHE A 430 36.63 4.40 -99.31
CA PHE A 430 36.81 5.67 -98.57
C PHE A 430 36.16 5.70 -97.16
N ALA A 431 35.16 4.86 -96.90
CA ALA A 431 34.50 4.71 -95.60
C ALA A 431 33.81 3.34 -95.47
N LEU A 432 33.67 2.86 -94.24
CA LEU A 432 32.91 1.64 -93.90
C LEU A 432 31.64 2.02 -93.14
N ARG A 433 30.49 1.46 -93.53
CA ARG A 433 29.22 1.58 -92.81
C ARG A 433 28.81 0.25 -92.20
N PHE A 434 28.69 0.21 -90.88
CA PHE A 434 28.26 -0.96 -90.13
C PHE A 434 26.80 -0.80 -89.73
N ARG A 435 25.91 -1.73 -90.09
CA ARG A 435 24.53 -1.73 -89.57
C ARG A 435 24.44 -2.61 -88.33
N ALA A 436 24.03 -2.00 -87.23
CA ALA A 436 23.90 -2.68 -85.95
C ALA A 436 22.72 -3.70 -85.98
N PRO A 437 22.81 -4.81 -85.22
CA PRO A 437 21.69 -5.72 -84.99
C PRO A 437 20.43 -4.98 -84.44
N VAL A 438 19.23 -5.50 -84.73
CA VAL A 438 17.95 -4.88 -84.36
C VAL A 438 17.77 -4.72 -82.83
N SER A 439 18.48 -5.50 -82.02
CA SER A 439 18.46 -5.47 -80.55
C SER A 439 19.49 -4.52 -79.91
N THR A 440 20.35 -3.87 -80.69
CA THR A 440 21.45 -3.06 -80.16
C THR A 440 20.93 -1.74 -79.59
N THR A 441 21.13 -1.50 -78.30
CA THR A 441 20.56 -0.32 -77.63
C THR A 441 21.57 0.82 -77.46
N TYR A 442 22.87 0.57 -77.28
CA TYR A 442 23.92 1.62 -77.20
C TYR A 442 25.32 1.11 -77.61
N ALA A 443 26.11 2.02 -78.22
CA ALA A 443 27.55 2.04 -78.51
C ALA A 443 28.13 1.05 -79.55
N GLY A 444 28.61 1.61 -80.67
CA GLY A 444 29.75 1.08 -81.41
C GLY A 444 31.04 1.55 -80.74
N ALA A 445 32.03 0.70 -80.52
CA ALA A 445 33.32 1.10 -79.94
C ALA A 445 34.49 0.70 -80.84
N LEU A 446 35.45 1.61 -80.98
CA LEU A 446 36.63 1.43 -81.83
C LEU A 446 37.81 0.84 -81.05
N ASN A 447 38.53 -0.06 -81.71
CA ASN A 447 39.88 -0.44 -81.30
C ASN A 447 40.88 0.53 -81.93
N LEU A 448 41.30 1.55 -81.19
CA LEU A 448 42.58 2.22 -81.47
C LEU A 448 43.69 1.40 -80.81
N GLU A 449 44.92 1.41 -81.33
CA GLU A 449 46.12 0.68 -80.87
C GLU A 449 46.49 0.92 -79.38
N ALA A 450 45.57 0.61 -78.48
CA ALA A 450 45.66 0.86 -77.06
C ALA A 450 46.03 -0.45 -76.37
N ASP A 451 47.09 -0.42 -75.57
CA ASP A 451 47.57 -1.60 -74.88
C ASP A 451 46.55 -2.11 -73.85
N PHE A 452 46.58 -3.43 -73.65
CA PHE A 452 45.90 -4.09 -72.55
C PHE A 452 46.44 -3.59 -71.21
N VAL A 453 45.53 -3.21 -70.31
CA VAL A 453 45.83 -2.93 -68.90
C VAL A 453 45.82 -4.27 -68.16
N SER A 454 46.97 -4.66 -67.59
CA SER A 454 47.07 -5.90 -66.82
C SER A 454 46.17 -5.86 -65.58
N VAL A 455 45.50 -6.98 -65.32
CA VAL A 455 44.76 -7.20 -64.08
C VAL A 455 45.74 -7.69 -63.02
N THR A 456 45.81 -6.98 -61.89
CA THR A 456 46.71 -7.32 -60.78
C THR A 456 46.04 -8.18 -59.71
N GLY A 457 44.72 -8.37 -59.78
CA GLY A 457 44.00 -9.33 -58.96
C GLY A 457 42.50 -9.39 -59.27
N ALA A 458 41.87 -10.53 -58.99
CA ALA A 458 40.42 -10.68 -59.06
C ALA A 458 39.79 -10.53 -57.68
N ASP A 459 38.77 -9.68 -57.56
CA ASP A 459 38.18 -9.30 -56.28
C ASP A 459 37.00 -10.22 -55.92
N TYR A 460 37.28 -11.15 -55.00
CA TYR A 460 36.31 -12.08 -54.42
C TYR A 460 36.16 -11.87 -52.93
N PRO A 461 34.96 -12.05 -52.36
CA PRO A 461 34.81 -12.10 -50.91
C PRO A 461 35.64 -13.28 -50.37
N PRO A 462 36.61 -13.03 -49.47
CA PRO A 462 37.43 -14.07 -48.91
C PRO A 462 36.62 -14.90 -47.91
N LYS A 463 37.09 -16.12 -47.64
CA LYS A 463 36.55 -16.90 -46.52
C LYS A 463 36.86 -16.18 -45.20
N VAL A 464 35.83 -15.96 -44.39
CA VAL A 464 35.95 -15.38 -43.05
C VAL A 464 36.33 -16.45 -42.03
N SER A 465 35.76 -17.66 -42.15
CA SER A 465 36.18 -18.84 -41.40
C SER A 465 35.91 -20.12 -42.20
N ALA A 466 36.37 -21.27 -41.71
CA ALA A 466 36.11 -22.57 -42.35
C ALA A 466 34.62 -22.93 -42.42
N ILE A 467 33.81 -22.43 -41.47
CA ILE A 467 32.37 -22.72 -41.33
C ILE A 467 31.52 -21.62 -42.00
N LEU A 468 32.04 -20.40 -42.10
CA LEU A 468 31.34 -19.24 -42.68
C LEU A 468 31.90 -18.92 -44.07
N SER A 469 31.44 -19.68 -45.06
CA SER A 469 32.02 -19.68 -46.41
C SER A 469 31.12 -19.08 -47.49
N ASN A 470 29.92 -18.60 -47.17
CA ASN A 470 29.01 -18.03 -48.17
C ASN A 470 29.50 -16.64 -48.64
N PRO A 471 30.01 -16.49 -49.88
CA PRO A 471 30.56 -15.22 -50.35
C PRO A 471 29.47 -14.14 -50.44
N SER A 472 28.23 -14.54 -50.73
CA SER A 472 27.09 -13.63 -50.86
C SER A 472 26.59 -13.04 -49.54
N ALA A 473 27.10 -13.51 -48.39
CA ALA A 473 26.83 -12.93 -47.08
C ALA A 473 28.04 -12.19 -46.50
N THR A 474 29.10 -12.01 -47.28
CA THR A 474 30.38 -11.44 -46.83
C THR A 474 30.64 -10.10 -47.50
N VAL A 475 30.75 -9.04 -46.70
CA VAL A 475 30.98 -7.66 -47.20
C VAL A 475 32.34 -7.16 -46.71
N GLY A 476 33.10 -6.55 -47.62
CA GLY A 476 34.37 -5.90 -47.30
C GLY A 476 34.17 -4.41 -47.02
N PHE A 477 35.02 -3.85 -46.18
CA PHE A 477 35.03 -2.42 -45.84
C PHE A 477 36.47 -1.90 -45.76
N LEU A 478 36.71 -0.69 -46.26
CA LEU A 478 38.05 -0.09 -46.25
C LEU A 478 38.45 0.36 -44.84
N GLY A 479 39.74 0.28 -44.55
CA GLY A 479 40.34 0.75 -43.31
C GLY A 479 40.37 -0.29 -42.19
N LYS A 480 40.44 0.20 -40.94
CA LYS A 480 40.46 -0.64 -39.74
C LYS A 480 39.03 -0.91 -39.26
N PRO A 481 38.73 -2.11 -38.73
CA PRO A 481 37.41 -2.41 -38.20
C PRO A 481 37.10 -1.53 -36.97
N PRO A 482 35.84 -1.10 -36.80
CA PRO A 482 35.38 -0.41 -35.60
C PRO A 482 35.73 -1.15 -34.31
N LYS A 483 35.99 -0.41 -33.23
CA LYS A 483 36.44 -0.99 -31.95
C LYS A 483 35.39 -1.91 -31.32
N LEU A 484 34.12 -1.58 -31.51
CA LEU A 484 32.96 -2.30 -30.94
C LEU A 484 32.46 -3.43 -31.85
N LEU A 485 33.11 -3.68 -32.99
CA LEU A 485 32.69 -4.73 -33.91
C LEU A 485 33.05 -6.12 -33.37
N THR A 486 32.03 -6.89 -32.99
CA THR A 486 32.16 -8.29 -32.56
C THR A 486 31.10 -9.20 -33.19
N GLU A 487 31.27 -10.51 -33.10
CA GLU A 487 30.18 -11.44 -33.41
C GLU A 487 28.94 -11.11 -32.57
N GLY A 488 27.76 -11.17 -33.19
CA GLY A 488 26.50 -10.75 -32.59
C GLY A 488 26.16 -9.26 -32.75
N SER A 489 27.10 -8.41 -33.19
CA SER A 489 26.81 -7.01 -33.52
C SER A 489 25.76 -6.90 -34.64
N TYR A 490 25.04 -5.77 -34.67
CA TYR A 490 24.04 -5.50 -35.69
C TYR A 490 24.47 -4.39 -36.63
N PHE A 491 24.17 -4.57 -37.91
CA PHE A 491 24.25 -3.57 -38.97
C PHE A 491 22.86 -3.38 -39.58
N VAL A 492 22.65 -2.25 -40.24
CA VAL A 492 21.53 -2.07 -41.17
C VAL A 492 22.10 -1.75 -42.55
N ALA A 493 21.73 -2.54 -43.56
CA ALA A 493 22.02 -2.23 -44.96
C ALA A 493 20.88 -1.39 -45.53
N HIS A 494 21.23 -0.30 -46.21
CA HIS A 494 20.33 0.52 -47.01
C HIS A 494 20.64 0.27 -48.48
N TYR A 495 19.71 -0.41 -49.14
CA TYR A 495 19.82 -0.83 -50.51
C TYR A 495 19.39 0.29 -51.49
N PRO A 496 19.81 0.22 -52.77
CA PRO A 496 19.53 1.26 -53.77
C PRO A 496 18.03 1.46 -54.06
N ASP A 497 17.21 0.44 -53.83
CA ASP A 497 15.76 0.49 -53.96
C ASP A 497 15.05 1.14 -52.76
N GLY A 498 15.82 1.53 -51.74
CA GLY A 498 15.33 2.15 -50.51
C GLY A 498 15.04 1.15 -49.37
N GLU A 499 15.19 -0.16 -49.59
CA GLU A 499 14.97 -1.17 -48.55
C GLU A 499 16.04 -1.08 -47.44
N LEU A 500 15.59 -1.18 -46.19
CA LEU A 500 16.46 -1.29 -45.01
C LEU A 500 16.42 -2.72 -44.44
N ALA A 501 17.57 -3.39 -44.43
CA ALA A 501 17.71 -4.76 -43.92
C ALA A 501 18.62 -4.80 -42.69
N ALA A 502 18.14 -5.36 -41.57
CA ALA A 502 18.97 -5.60 -40.39
C ALA A 502 19.79 -6.88 -40.56
N LEU A 503 21.09 -6.78 -40.32
CA LEU A 503 22.07 -7.84 -40.52
C LEU A 503 22.82 -8.12 -39.21
N ARG A 504 22.86 -9.37 -38.78
CA ARG A 504 23.60 -9.82 -37.60
C ARG A 504 24.96 -10.35 -38.01
N VAL A 505 26.02 -9.83 -37.41
CA VAL A 505 27.39 -10.26 -37.64
C VAL A 505 27.58 -11.68 -37.09
N ARG A 506 28.07 -12.58 -37.95
CA ARG A 506 28.45 -13.97 -37.64
C ARG A 506 29.96 -14.18 -37.61
N GLY A 507 30.73 -13.31 -38.25
CA GLY A 507 32.18 -13.40 -38.25
C GLY A 507 32.84 -12.15 -38.77
N VAL A 508 34.08 -11.92 -38.34
CA VAL A 508 34.89 -10.76 -38.75
C VAL A 508 36.28 -11.25 -39.08
N ARG A 509 36.78 -10.87 -40.25
CA ARG A 509 38.16 -11.10 -40.69
C ARG A 509 38.86 -9.75 -40.88
N LYS A 510 40.10 -9.63 -40.42
CA LYS A 510 40.89 -8.40 -40.49
C LYS A 510 42.05 -8.60 -41.46
N ASP A 511 42.17 -7.73 -42.46
CA ASP A 511 43.31 -7.66 -43.36
C ASP A 511 44.07 -6.34 -43.14
N LYS A 512 45.16 -6.09 -43.90
CA LYS A 512 46.09 -4.97 -43.66
C LYS A 512 45.43 -3.58 -43.81
N ASN A 513 44.60 -3.39 -44.84
CA ASN A 513 43.97 -2.10 -45.20
C ASN A 513 42.44 -2.18 -45.34
N GLN A 514 41.84 -3.32 -45.00
CA GLN A 514 40.41 -3.58 -45.12
C GLN A 514 40.01 -4.64 -44.10
N TYR A 515 38.71 -4.80 -43.88
CA TYR A 515 38.15 -5.87 -43.06
C TYR A 515 36.90 -6.42 -43.70
N TRP A 516 36.56 -7.66 -43.35
CA TRP A 516 35.42 -8.39 -43.91
C TRP A 516 34.48 -8.82 -42.81
N VAL A 517 33.20 -8.62 -43.05
CA VAL A 517 32.12 -8.97 -42.12
C VAL A 517 31.23 -10.00 -42.79
N HIS A 518 31.06 -11.14 -42.14
CA HIS A 518 30.10 -12.16 -42.54
C HIS A 518 28.79 -11.95 -41.79
N PHE A 519 27.69 -11.80 -42.50
CA PHE A 519 26.36 -11.61 -41.95
C PHE A 519 25.55 -12.92 -41.89
N ASN A 520 24.45 -12.91 -41.14
CA ASN A 520 23.53 -14.05 -41.03
C ASN A 520 22.66 -14.28 -42.27
N SER A 521 22.56 -13.30 -43.16
CA SER A 521 21.76 -13.33 -44.38
C SER A 521 22.58 -12.88 -45.58
N LYS A 522 22.15 -13.33 -46.77
CA LYS A 522 22.73 -12.92 -48.05
C LYS A 522 22.44 -11.43 -48.31
N ILE A 523 23.42 -10.74 -48.87
CA ILE A 523 23.28 -9.41 -49.44
C ILE A 523 22.73 -9.56 -50.87
N THR A 524 21.61 -8.89 -51.14
CA THR A 524 20.85 -9.03 -52.40
C THR A 524 21.24 -8.00 -53.46
N HIS A 525 21.99 -6.98 -53.07
CA HIS A 525 22.37 -5.85 -53.92
C HIS A 525 23.90 -5.69 -54.02
N PRO A 526 24.40 -5.00 -55.06
CA PRO A 526 25.83 -4.70 -55.18
C PRO A 526 26.35 -3.95 -53.96
N HIS A 527 27.48 -4.41 -53.41
CA HIS A 527 28.02 -3.93 -52.14
C HIS A 527 28.43 -2.45 -52.21
N GLU A 528 28.98 -2.03 -53.35
CA GLU A 528 29.43 -0.67 -53.65
C GLU A 528 28.29 0.32 -53.86
N LYS A 529 27.05 -0.18 -54.01
CA LYS A 529 25.83 0.65 -54.06
C LYS A 529 25.02 0.56 -52.77
N THR A 530 25.47 -0.25 -51.80
CA THR A 530 24.77 -0.47 -50.54
C THR A 530 25.47 0.28 -49.41
N THR A 531 24.72 1.10 -48.67
CA THR A 531 25.24 1.80 -47.49
C THR A 531 24.99 0.95 -46.24
N PHE A 532 26.01 0.69 -45.45
CA PHE A 532 25.91 -0.09 -44.22
C PHE A 532 26.09 0.82 -43.00
N PHE A 533 25.11 0.77 -42.09
CA PHE A 533 25.11 1.47 -40.81
C PHE A 533 25.44 0.48 -39.70
N GLY A 534 26.63 0.56 -39.12
CA GLY A 534 26.99 -0.29 -37.98
C GLY A 534 28.50 -0.33 -37.68
N PRO A 535 28.93 -1.08 -36.66
CA PRO A 535 28.08 -1.80 -35.72
C PRO A 535 27.20 -0.82 -34.92
N MET A 536 25.95 -1.19 -34.64
CA MET A 536 25.07 -0.43 -33.76
C MET A 536 25.60 -0.51 -32.32
N THR A 537 25.73 0.64 -31.65
CA THR A 537 26.47 0.73 -30.38
C THR A 537 25.59 0.87 -29.16
N GLN A 538 24.31 1.24 -29.33
CA GLN A 538 23.37 1.48 -28.25
C GLN A 538 22.13 0.60 -28.43
N VAL A 539 21.54 0.16 -27.31
CA VAL A 539 20.30 -0.63 -27.28
C VAL A 539 19.31 -0.01 -26.30
N ILE A 540 18.07 0.13 -26.75
CA ILE A 540 16.93 0.56 -25.93
C ILE A 540 15.81 -0.49 -26.02
N ARG A 541 14.98 -0.52 -24.98
CA ARG A 541 13.87 -1.47 -24.82
C ARG A 541 12.55 -0.73 -24.63
N PRO A 542 11.42 -1.28 -25.10
CA PRO A 542 10.12 -0.71 -24.80
C PRO A 542 9.91 -0.61 -23.29
N ARG A 543 9.14 0.39 -22.86
CA ARG A 543 8.69 0.48 -21.48
C ARG A 543 7.99 -0.82 -21.08
N ASP A 544 8.33 -1.27 -19.88
CA ASP A 544 7.84 -2.50 -19.26
C ASP A 544 8.27 -3.77 -20.02
N HIS A 545 9.34 -3.74 -20.83
CA HIS A 545 9.86 -4.91 -21.55
C HIS A 545 9.99 -6.16 -20.65
N ASP A 546 10.52 -5.99 -19.45
CA ASP A 546 10.75 -7.05 -18.46
C ASP A 546 9.58 -7.22 -17.48
N ARG A 547 8.36 -6.78 -17.84
CA ARG A 547 7.18 -6.87 -16.97
C ARG A 547 6.01 -7.51 -17.71
N ASN A 548 5.63 -8.71 -17.29
CA ASN A 548 4.42 -9.35 -17.78
C ASN A 548 3.16 -8.60 -17.28
N MET A 549 2.29 -8.20 -18.19
CA MET A 549 1.06 -7.47 -17.89
C MET A 549 -0.17 -8.39 -17.74
N ASP A 550 0.00 -9.70 -17.94
CA ASP A 550 -1.07 -10.68 -17.72
C ASP A 550 -1.56 -10.62 -16.26
N PRO A 551 -2.88 -10.82 -16.02
CA PRO A 551 -3.42 -11.02 -14.68
C PRO A 551 -2.66 -12.10 -13.91
N ILE A 552 -2.60 -11.97 -12.59
CA ILE A 552 -1.85 -12.90 -11.74
C ILE A 552 -2.48 -14.30 -11.67
N LEU A 553 -3.82 -14.39 -11.73
CA LEU A 553 -4.58 -15.63 -11.73
C LEU A 553 -4.71 -16.13 -13.16
N ASP A 554 -4.45 -17.42 -13.38
CA ASP A 554 -4.86 -18.10 -14.61
C ASP A 554 -6.37 -18.42 -14.60
N ASP A 555 -6.88 -18.99 -15.70
CA ASP A 555 -8.30 -19.32 -15.89
C ASP A 555 -8.83 -20.33 -14.84
N GLU A 556 -7.94 -21.05 -14.15
CA GLU A 556 -8.26 -22.01 -13.09
C GLU A 556 -8.04 -21.43 -11.66
N GLY A 557 -7.59 -20.17 -11.58
CA GLY A 557 -7.28 -19.47 -10.33
C GLY A 557 -6.00 -19.95 -9.65
N LYS A 558 -5.04 -20.49 -10.40
CA LYS A 558 -3.75 -21.01 -9.91
C LYS A 558 -2.63 -20.01 -10.15
N ILE A 559 -1.59 -20.09 -9.29
CA ILE A 559 -0.38 -19.26 -9.39
C ILE A 559 0.84 -20.17 -9.32
N VAL A 560 1.70 -20.10 -10.34
CA VAL A 560 2.95 -20.86 -10.39
C VAL A 560 4.12 -19.96 -10.00
N LEU A 561 4.70 -20.20 -8.84
CA LEU A 561 5.80 -19.43 -8.27
C LEU A 561 7.17 -20.02 -8.64
N LEU A 562 8.15 -19.15 -8.84
CA LEU A 562 9.56 -19.50 -9.04
C LEU A 562 10.30 -19.44 -7.70
N VAL A 563 10.77 -20.58 -7.24
CA VAL A 563 11.52 -20.71 -5.98
C VAL A 563 12.89 -21.31 -6.29
N GLN A 564 13.95 -20.71 -5.75
CA GLN A 564 15.32 -21.07 -6.14
C GLN A 564 15.85 -22.30 -5.39
N SER A 565 15.47 -22.49 -4.13
CA SER A 565 15.93 -23.61 -3.30
C SER A 565 14.81 -24.54 -2.86
N GLU A 566 15.11 -25.83 -2.82
CA GLU A 566 14.22 -26.85 -2.25
C GLU A 566 13.90 -26.58 -0.77
N ALA A 567 14.86 -26.03 -0.01
CA ALA A 567 14.65 -25.63 1.38
C ALA A 567 13.60 -24.52 1.52
N ALA A 568 13.62 -23.49 0.66
CA ALA A 568 12.59 -22.46 0.64
C ALA A 568 11.22 -23.01 0.22
N LYS A 569 11.20 -23.90 -0.78
CA LYS A 569 9.98 -24.55 -1.28
C LYS A 569 9.28 -25.37 -0.18
N ALA A 570 10.02 -26.09 0.64
CA ALA A 570 9.47 -26.84 1.78
C ALA A 570 8.75 -25.95 2.83
N LEU A 571 9.06 -24.65 2.89
CA LEU A 571 8.41 -23.69 3.79
C LEU A 571 7.10 -23.11 3.20
N ILE A 572 6.86 -23.23 1.90
CA ILE A 572 5.60 -22.87 1.26
C ILE A 572 4.64 -24.05 1.43
N ARG A 573 3.81 -23.98 2.47
CA ARG A 573 2.85 -25.03 2.85
C ARG A 573 1.50 -24.42 3.23
N GLN A 574 0.46 -25.25 3.25
CA GLN A 574 -0.87 -24.84 3.70
C GLN A 574 -0.82 -24.13 5.07
N GLY A 575 -1.57 -23.04 5.20
CA GLY A 575 -1.61 -22.20 6.41
C GLY A 575 -0.51 -21.13 6.49
N ARG A 576 0.50 -21.16 5.60
CA ARG A 576 1.57 -20.14 5.57
C ARG A 576 1.00 -18.78 5.16
N GLN A 577 1.28 -17.74 5.94
CA GLN A 577 0.95 -16.36 5.58
C GLN A 577 1.91 -15.83 4.51
N VAL A 578 1.39 -14.99 3.61
CA VAL A 578 2.15 -14.30 2.57
C VAL A 578 1.65 -12.87 2.44
N ILE A 579 2.59 -11.95 2.25
CA ILE A 579 2.27 -10.59 1.83
C ILE A 579 2.47 -10.52 0.32
N ILE A 580 1.44 -10.08 -0.40
CA ILE A 580 1.43 -9.93 -1.85
C ILE A 580 1.45 -8.44 -2.16
N GLU A 581 2.51 -7.97 -2.81
CA GLU A 581 2.74 -6.56 -3.12
C GLU A 581 2.69 -6.29 -4.61
N ASP A 582 2.02 -5.21 -5.00
CA ASP A 582 2.13 -4.63 -6.33
C ASP A 582 3.22 -3.56 -6.30
N MET A 583 4.33 -3.79 -7.00
CA MET A 583 5.43 -2.84 -7.01
C MET A 583 5.14 -1.53 -7.77
N ARG A 584 3.99 -1.41 -8.44
CA ARG A 584 3.54 -0.13 -9.03
C ARG A 584 3.01 0.84 -7.97
N GLU A 585 2.52 0.32 -6.86
CA GLU A 585 1.93 1.11 -5.78
C GLU A 585 2.88 1.15 -4.57
N THR A 586 3.23 2.36 -4.13
CA THR A 586 4.02 2.56 -2.90
C THR A 586 3.16 2.54 -1.63
N GLY A 587 1.84 2.28 -1.72
CA GLY A 587 0.84 2.32 -0.64
C GLY A 587 -0.09 1.09 -0.55
N ASN A 588 -1.36 1.28 -0.14
CA ASN A 588 -2.46 0.31 0.18
C ASN A 588 -2.77 -0.79 -0.88
N GLY A 589 -1.88 -1.02 -1.85
CA GLY A 589 -1.94 -2.05 -2.87
C GLY A 589 -1.64 -3.46 -2.37
N SER A 590 -1.10 -3.63 -1.17
CA SER A 590 -0.71 -4.95 -0.67
C SER A 590 -1.90 -5.75 -0.13
N VAL A 591 -1.82 -7.07 -0.21
CA VAL A 591 -2.83 -7.99 0.34
C VAL A 591 -2.15 -9.03 1.21
N LEU A 592 -2.71 -9.29 2.40
CA LEU A 592 -2.32 -10.41 3.25
C LEU A 592 -3.16 -11.62 2.84
N ALA A 593 -2.50 -12.72 2.48
CA ALA A 593 -3.16 -13.94 2.09
C ALA A 593 -2.58 -15.15 2.83
N THR A 594 -3.33 -16.24 2.87
CA THR A 594 -2.87 -17.52 3.41
C THR A 594 -2.78 -18.54 2.28
N VAL A 595 -1.75 -19.38 2.30
CA VAL A 595 -1.65 -20.52 1.39
C VAL A 595 -2.74 -21.53 1.73
N ASP A 596 -3.61 -21.82 0.77
CA ASP A 596 -4.71 -22.79 0.89
C ASP A 596 -4.28 -24.19 0.44
N ALA A 597 -3.60 -24.28 -0.71
CA ALA A 597 -3.08 -25.54 -1.24
C ALA A 597 -1.74 -25.32 -1.96
N VAL A 598 -0.92 -26.37 -1.98
CA VAL A 598 0.39 -26.39 -2.65
C VAL A 598 0.52 -27.68 -3.45
N ASN A 599 0.75 -27.54 -4.75
CA ASN A 599 0.99 -28.66 -5.66
C ASN A 599 2.42 -28.58 -6.23
N ALA A 600 3.10 -29.72 -6.27
CA ALA A 600 4.41 -29.81 -6.91
C ALA A 600 4.26 -29.71 -8.43
N VAL A 601 5.11 -28.89 -9.06
CA VAL A 601 5.17 -28.76 -10.52
C VAL A 601 6.53 -29.29 -11.00
N SER A 602 6.57 -29.85 -12.20
CA SER A 602 7.82 -30.27 -12.85
C SER A 602 8.78 -29.08 -13.03
N LYS A 603 10.09 -29.37 -12.95
CA LYS A 603 11.17 -28.37 -13.09
C LYS A 603 11.10 -27.65 -14.44
N PHE A 604 11.51 -26.38 -14.45
CA PHE A 604 11.62 -25.58 -15.67
C PHE A 604 13.03 -25.03 -15.82
N THR A 605 13.60 -25.22 -17.01
CA THR A 605 14.89 -24.66 -17.39
C THR A 605 14.66 -23.32 -18.11
N GLU A 606 15.10 -22.21 -17.51
CA GLU A 606 15.11 -20.91 -18.19
C GLU A 606 16.40 -20.80 -19.01
N VAL A 607 16.28 -20.41 -20.29
CA VAL A 607 17.36 -20.46 -21.32
C VAL A 607 18.67 -19.77 -20.89
N ASP A 608 18.61 -18.82 -19.94
CA ASP A 608 19.77 -18.05 -19.48
C ASP A 608 20.00 -18.06 -17.95
N LYS A 609 19.21 -18.81 -17.16
CA LYS A 609 19.22 -18.70 -15.67
C LYS A 609 19.20 -20.03 -14.91
N GLY A 610 19.45 -21.15 -15.59
CA GLY A 610 19.49 -22.48 -14.98
C GLY A 610 18.11 -23.07 -14.67
N GLU A 611 18.11 -24.24 -14.03
CA GLU A 611 16.88 -24.85 -13.50
C GLU A 611 16.35 -24.03 -12.33
N ARG A 612 15.04 -23.74 -12.34
CA ARG A 612 14.35 -23.16 -11.18
C ARG A 612 13.23 -24.10 -10.77
N ASP A 613 13.11 -24.35 -9.47
CA ASP A 613 12.00 -25.11 -8.94
C ASP A 613 10.72 -24.27 -9.02
N GLN A 614 9.62 -24.96 -9.30
CA GLN A 614 8.30 -24.37 -9.42
C GLN A 614 7.36 -24.95 -8.38
N VAL A 615 6.49 -24.09 -7.89
CA VAL A 615 5.45 -24.47 -6.94
C VAL A 615 4.14 -23.85 -7.40
N GLU A 616 3.13 -24.67 -7.62
CA GLU A 616 1.78 -24.19 -7.84
C GLU A 616 1.13 -23.97 -6.48
N VAL A 617 0.58 -22.78 -6.27
CA VAL A 617 -0.02 -22.35 -5.02
C VAL A 617 -1.41 -21.80 -5.28
N ARG A 618 -2.34 -22.15 -4.40
CA ARG A 618 -3.63 -21.49 -4.26
C ARG A 618 -3.66 -20.71 -2.96
N PHE A 619 -4.20 -19.49 -2.98
CA PHE A 619 -4.36 -18.66 -1.78
C PHE A 619 -5.82 -18.59 -1.36
N SER A 620 -6.06 -18.49 -0.06
CA SER A 620 -7.38 -18.21 0.50
C SER A 620 -7.76 -16.75 0.24
N GLY A 621 -8.92 -16.49 -0.36
CA GLY A 621 -9.43 -15.14 -0.64
C GLY A 621 -10.45 -15.14 -1.78
N ASN A 622 -11.18 -14.04 -1.98
CA ASN A 622 -12.03 -13.90 -3.16
C ASN A 622 -11.14 -13.56 -4.37
N SER A 623 -11.44 -14.13 -5.54
CA SER A 623 -10.70 -13.85 -6.78
C SER A 623 -10.64 -12.34 -7.12
N SER A 624 -11.64 -11.57 -6.68
CA SER A 624 -11.67 -10.11 -6.78
C SER A 624 -10.51 -9.42 -6.07
N ASP A 625 -10.01 -9.97 -4.95
CA ASP A 625 -8.93 -9.37 -4.15
C ASP A 625 -7.61 -9.37 -4.93
N PHE A 626 -7.49 -10.26 -5.92
CA PHE A 626 -6.32 -10.42 -6.77
C PHE A 626 -6.43 -9.67 -8.11
N GLY A 627 -7.59 -9.13 -8.45
CA GLY A 627 -7.87 -8.58 -9.80
C GLY A 627 -7.01 -7.38 -10.19
N LYS A 628 -6.44 -6.67 -9.22
CA LYS A 628 -5.52 -5.54 -9.47
C LYS A 628 -4.09 -5.96 -9.84
N PHE A 629 -3.69 -7.16 -9.44
CA PHE A 629 -2.31 -7.62 -9.56
C PHE A 629 -2.02 -8.17 -10.97
N VAL A 630 -0.86 -7.79 -11.49
CA VAL A 630 -0.32 -8.34 -12.73
C VAL A 630 0.99 -9.08 -12.46
N THR A 631 1.24 -10.12 -13.25
CA THR A 631 2.33 -11.08 -13.05
C THR A 631 3.69 -10.41 -12.89
N GLY A 632 4.02 -9.41 -13.73
CA GLY A 632 5.33 -8.78 -13.79
C GLY A 632 5.65 -7.78 -12.68
N TRP A 633 4.62 -7.25 -12.03
CA TRP A 633 4.76 -6.26 -10.96
C TRP A 633 4.54 -6.85 -9.57
N THR A 634 4.01 -8.07 -9.48
CA THR A 634 3.69 -8.69 -8.19
C THR A 634 4.89 -9.36 -7.54
N VAL A 635 5.03 -9.17 -6.22
CA VAL A 635 6.01 -9.84 -5.35
C VAL A 635 5.25 -10.60 -4.26
N PHE A 636 5.65 -11.83 -4.00
CA PHE A 636 5.18 -12.63 -2.87
C PHE A 636 6.27 -12.70 -1.80
N ARG A 637 5.95 -12.27 -0.58
CA ARG A 637 6.85 -12.33 0.57
C ARG A 637 6.34 -13.35 1.55
N PHE A 638 7.03 -14.48 1.66
CA PHE A 638 6.62 -15.60 2.54
C PHE A 638 7.33 -15.57 3.90
N ASN A 639 8.31 -14.69 4.08
CA ASN A 639 8.91 -14.41 5.38
C ASN A 639 8.01 -13.46 6.20
N THR A 640 6.72 -13.75 6.25
CA THR A 640 5.70 -12.93 6.90
C THR A 640 5.51 -13.38 8.34
N ALA A 641 5.55 -12.42 9.27
CA ALA A 641 5.25 -12.63 10.67
C ALA A 641 4.26 -11.57 11.19
N PRO A 642 3.34 -11.96 12.09
CA PRO A 642 2.55 -11.01 12.84
C PRO A 642 3.43 -10.33 13.89
N ILE A 643 3.25 -9.02 14.04
CA ILE A 643 3.89 -8.20 15.06
C ILE A 643 2.82 -7.56 15.94
N GLY A 644 3.15 -7.33 17.21
CA GLY A 644 2.28 -6.61 18.12
C GLY A 644 3.04 -5.50 18.83
N HIS A 645 2.34 -4.44 19.21
CA HIS A 645 2.85 -3.37 20.05
C HIS A 645 3.23 -3.94 21.42
N GLY A 646 4.34 -3.49 21.96
CA GLY A 646 4.86 -3.90 23.25
C GLY A 646 6.25 -4.53 23.18
N GLU A 647 7.01 -4.29 24.24
CA GLU A 647 8.39 -4.75 24.41
C GLU A 647 8.47 -5.82 25.49
N THR A 648 9.18 -6.91 25.20
CA THR A 648 9.46 -7.98 26.15
C THR A 648 10.37 -7.47 27.26
N LYS A 649 9.98 -7.76 28.50
CA LYS A 649 10.71 -7.40 29.73
C LYS A 649 11.23 -8.65 30.44
N PRO A 650 12.34 -8.53 31.19
CA PRO A 650 12.90 -9.65 31.94
C PRO A 650 11.92 -10.14 33.01
N GLY A 651 11.86 -11.45 33.22
CA GLY A 651 10.92 -12.06 34.17
C GLY A 651 11.09 -11.59 35.62
N LYS A 652 9.98 -11.50 36.36
CA LYS A 652 9.88 -11.01 37.74
C LYS A 652 9.31 -12.10 38.65
N THR A 653 9.87 -12.24 39.85
CA THR A 653 9.31 -13.13 40.89
C THR A 653 8.09 -12.46 41.51
N LEU A 654 6.97 -13.17 41.59
CA LEU A 654 5.73 -12.70 42.23
C LEU A 654 5.77 -12.95 43.74
N GLY A 655 6.29 -14.11 44.15
CA GLY A 655 6.39 -14.47 45.55
C GLY A 655 6.31 -15.97 45.81
N SER A 656 5.81 -16.30 46.98
CA SER A 656 5.77 -17.66 47.55
C SER A 656 4.34 -18.19 47.56
N GLY A 657 4.13 -19.40 47.07
CA GLY A 657 2.85 -20.10 47.19
C GLY A 657 2.62 -20.63 48.61
N ASN A 658 1.35 -20.70 49.03
CA ASN A 658 0.93 -21.33 50.28
C ASN A 658 -0.20 -22.35 50.05
N GLY A 659 0.07 -23.65 50.11
CA GLY A 659 -0.92 -24.71 49.85
C GLY A 659 -2.16 -24.70 50.74
N GLU A 660 -2.13 -24.03 51.89
CA GLU A 660 -3.27 -23.91 52.80
C GLU A 660 -4.33 -22.92 52.28
N LYS A 661 -3.92 -21.96 51.43
CA LYS A 661 -4.80 -20.89 50.91
C LYS A 661 -5.33 -21.23 49.50
N PRO A 662 -6.64 -21.45 49.33
CA PRO A 662 -7.25 -21.54 48.00
C PRO A 662 -7.25 -20.16 47.31
N ARG A 663 -7.35 -20.14 45.97
CA ARG A 663 -7.44 -18.93 45.13
C ARG A 663 -6.50 -17.78 45.54
N GLN A 664 -5.23 -18.11 45.77
CA GLN A 664 -4.26 -17.07 46.07
C GLN A 664 -4.21 -16.04 44.95
N THR A 665 -4.14 -14.78 45.34
CA THR A 665 -3.95 -13.65 44.44
C THR A 665 -2.64 -12.98 44.80
N LEU A 666 -1.77 -12.80 43.81
CA LEU A 666 -0.49 -12.12 43.98
C LEU A 666 -0.46 -10.86 43.12
N PRO A 667 -0.04 -9.71 43.66
CA PRO A 667 0.06 -8.48 42.88
C PRO A 667 1.18 -8.58 41.87
N PHE A 668 0.93 -8.04 40.68
CA PHE A 668 1.92 -7.86 39.63
C PHE A 668 2.05 -6.36 39.34
N ASP A 669 2.95 -5.71 40.09
CA ASP A 669 3.19 -4.26 40.04
C ASP A 669 3.96 -3.86 38.77
N VAL A 670 3.30 -4.01 37.63
CA VAL A 670 3.76 -3.61 36.31
C VAL A 670 2.59 -2.96 35.60
N LYS A 671 2.77 -1.70 35.20
CA LYS A 671 1.78 -0.96 34.42
C LYS A 671 2.00 -1.20 32.93
N GLY A 672 0.94 -1.08 32.14
CA GLY A 672 1.07 -1.13 30.69
C GLY A 672 1.28 -2.52 30.12
N VAL A 673 0.97 -3.59 30.86
CA VAL A 673 1.15 -4.98 30.40
C VAL A 673 0.38 -5.23 29.10
N SER A 674 1.03 -5.78 28.09
CA SER A 674 0.43 -6.03 26.78
C SER A 674 -0.64 -7.11 26.86
N PHE A 675 -1.75 -6.90 26.16
CA PHE A 675 -2.72 -7.94 25.85
C PHE A 675 -2.72 -8.20 24.35
N SER A 676 -2.48 -9.44 23.96
CA SER A 676 -2.38 -9.87 22.57
C SER A 676 -3.74 -10.41 22.10
N PRO A 677 -4.13 -10.24 20.82
CA PRO A 677 -5.39 -10.77 20.30
C PRO A 677 -5.51 -12.28 20.51
N ASP A 678 -6.64 -12.71 21.07
CA ASP A 678 -6.96 -14.13 21.29
C ASP A 678 -8.48 -14.33 21.22
N PRO A 679 -9.02 -14.85 20.09
CA PRO A 679 -10.46 -14.96 19.88
C PRO A 679 -11.13 -16.00 20.79
N THR A 680 -10.34 -16.83 21.49
CA THR A 680 -10.86 -17.85 22.42
C THR A 680 -11.23 -17.27 23.79
N THR A 681 -10.75 -16.06 24.08
CA THR A 681 -11.08 -15.34 25.32
C THR A 681 -12.40 -14.58 25.19
N SER A 682 -13.08 -14.37 26.31
CA SER A 682 -14.35 -13.63 26.42
C SER A 682 -14.22 -12.15 26.04
N THR A 683 -13.04 -11.54 26.22
CA THR A 683 -12.73 -10.15 25.85
C THR A 683 -12.04 -10.02 24.47
N GLY A 684 -11.70 -11.13 23.82
CA GLY A 684 -10.99 -11.18 22.53
C GLY A 684 -9.47 -10.93 22.62
N VAL A 685 -8.92 -10.83 23.82
CA VAL A 685 -7.49 -10.60 24.08
C VAL A 685 -7.03 -11.38 25.32
N ARG A 686 -5.78 -11.85 25.29
CA ARG A 686 -5.11 -12.57 26.39
C ARG A 686 -3.91 -11.76 26.91
N PRO A 687 -3.63 -11.73 28.23
CA PRO A 687 -2.40 -11.12 28.75
C PRO A 687 -1.16 -11.79 28.16
N ASP A 688 -0.21 -11.00 27.66
CA ASP A 688 1.07 -11.49 27.12
C ASP A 688 2.08 -11.68 28.26
N ILE A 689 1.77 -12.66 29.11
CA ILE A 689 2.51 -13.02 30.32
C ILE A 689 2.69 -14.55 30.34
N THR A 690 3.87 -15.01 30.72
CA THR A 690 4.14 -16.42 31.03
C THR A 690 4.35 -16.57 32.53
N VAL A 691 3.39 -17.20 33.20
CA VAL A 691 3.44 -17.48 34.64
C VAL A 691 3.93 -18.91 34.85
N THR A 692 4.84 -19.07 35.80
CA THR A 692 5.44 -20.36 36.18
C THR A 692 5.29 -20.57 37.69
N VAL A 693 5.00 -21.81 38.09
CA VAL A 693 4.83 -22.26 39.47
C VAL A 693 5.76 -23.46 39.68
N ASP A 694 6.74 -23.36 40.58
CA ASP A 694 7.83 -24.33 40.72
C ASP A 694 8.60 -24.60 39.41
N GLY A 695 8.59 -23.63 38.49
CA GLY A 695 9.20 -23.74 37.15
C GLY A 695 8.24 -24.25 36.07
N ASP A 696 7.09 -24.82 36.42
CA ASP A 696 6.11 -25.31 35.46
C ASP A 696 5.25 -24.16 34.92
N PRO A 697 5.11 -24.00 33.58
CA PRO A 697 4.27 -22.97 32.99
C PRO A 697 2.79 -23.28 33.21
N TRP A 698 2.04 -22.29 33.68
CA TRP A 698 0.58 -22.38 33.85
C TRP A 698 -0.11 -21.58 32.74
N ASP A 699 -1.22 -22.10 32.22
CA ASP A 699 -1.99 -21.45 31.17
C ASP A 699 -2.95 -20.39 31.70
N HIS A 700 -3.25 -19.40 30.86
CA HIS A 700 -4.26 -18.40 31.16
C HIS A 700 -5.68 -18.99 31.00
N ALA A 701 -6.59 -18.62 31.89
CA ALA A 701 -8.03 -18.73 31.70
C ALA A 701 -8.70 -17.44 32.14
N ASP A 702 -9.81 -17.11 31.49
CA ASP A 702 -10.61 -15.95 31.87
C ASP A 702 -11.15 -16.08 33.29
N LEU A 703 -11.27 -14.96 33.99
CA LEU A 703 -11.75 -14.97 35.37
C LEU A 703 -13.17 -15.57 35.50
N THR A 704 -13.97 -15.37 34.45
CA THR A 704 -15.36 -15.83 34.29
C THR A 704 -15.50 -17.29 33.88
N ASP A 705 -14.40 -17.99 33.56
CA ASP A 705 -14.40 -19.41 33.23
C ASP A 705 -14.47 -20.26 34.50
N ALA A 706 -15.66 -20.78 34.79
CA ALA A 706 -15.89 -21.65 35.93
C ALA A 706 -15.17 -23.00 35.82
N THR A 707 -14.89 -23.48 34.59
CA THR A 707 -14.25 -24.79 34.37
C THR A 707 -12.75 -24.78 34.67
N ALA A 708 -12.14 -23.60 34.76
CA ALA A 708 -10.74 -23.45 35.11
C ALA A 708 -10.45 -23.62 36.61
N GLU A 709 -11.47 -23.66 37.46
CA GLU A 709 -11.30 -23.84 38.92
C GLU A 709 -10.61 -25.16 39.26
N ASP A 710 -9.70 -25.13 40.24
CA ASP A 710 -8.84 -26.25 40.67
C ASP A 710 -7.92 -26.85 39.58
N THR A 711 -7.80 -26.21 38.42
CA THR A 711 -6.85 -26.58 37.35
C THR A 711 -5.56 -25.74 37.42
N PRO A 712 -4.41 -26.20 36.88
CA PRO A 712 -3.15 -25.46 36.86
C PRO A 712 -3.19 -24.28 35.86
N ARG A 713 -4.08 -23.32 36.13
CA ARG A 713 -4.33 -22.13 35.33
C ARG A 713 -4.32 -20.88 36.20
N TYR A 714 -4.08 -19.75 35.57
CA TYR A 714 -4.16 -18.43 36.20
C TYR A 714 -5.10 -17.51 35.43
N SER A 715 -5.67 -16.53 36.12
CA SER A 715 -6.41 -15.41 35.54
C SER A 715 -5.72 -14.10 35.90
N VAL A 716 -5.98 -13.05 35.13
CA VAL A 716 -5.56 -11.70 35.47
C VAL A 716 -6.76 -10.84 35.85
N ARG A 717 -6.58 -10.00 36.86
CA ARG A 717 -7.55 -8.99 37.27
C ARG A 717 -6.88 -7.62 37.13
N PRO A 718 -7.30 -6.77 36.17
CA PRO A 718 -6.77 -5.42 36.08
C PRO A 718 -7.18 -4.58 37.30
N CYS A 719 -6.30 -3.68 37.71
CA CYS A 719 -6.51 -2.73 38.80
C CYS A 719 -6.70 -1.31 38.25
N GLU A 720 -7.37 -0.44 39.00
CA GLU A 720 -7.62 0.96 38.62
C GLU A 720 -6.34 1.74 38.29
N ASP A 721 -5.23 1.47 38.97
CA ASP A 721 -3.94 2.15 38.76
C ASP A 721 -3.14 1.64 37.54
N GLY A 722 -3.66 0.64 36.84
CA GLY A 722 -3.08 0.04 35.64
C GLY A 722 -2.16 -1.17 35.88
N THR A 723 -2.01 -1.64 37.13
CA THR A 723 -1.34 -2.93 37.42
C THR A 723 -2.31 -4.10 37.27
N LEU A 724 -1.80 -5.32 37.48
CA LEU A 724 -2.59 -6.54 37.43
C LEU A 724 -2.45 -7.30 38.75
N ASP A 725 -3.52 -7.97 39.15
CA ASP A 725 -3.49 -9.06 40.12
C ASP A 725 -3.53 -10.40 39.37
N ILE A 726 -2.65 -11.33 39.75
CA ILE A 726 -2.64 -12.69 39.19
C ILE A 726 -3.38 -13.62 40.16
N VAL A 727 -4.51 -14.15 39.69
CA VAL A 727 -5.41 -15.02 40.46
C VAL A 727 -5.15 -16.47 40.06
N PHE A 728 -4.67 -17.29 40.99
CA PHE A 728 -4.40 -18.69 40.74
C PHE A 728 -5.67 -19.52 40.91
N ARG A 729 -6.01 -20.34 39.91
CA ARG A 729 -7.25 -21.11 39.91
C ARG A 729 -7.19 -22.40 40.71
N ARG A 730 -5.98 -22.84 41.07
CA ARG A 730 -5.70 -23.99 41.95
C ARG A 730 -4.87 -23.53 43.16
N ARG A 731 -4.97 -24.28 44.26
CA ARG A 731 -4.04 -24.15 45.40
C ARG A 731 -2.59 -24.23 44.92
N LEU A 732 -1.80 -23.21 45.27
CA LEU A 732 -0.39 -23.17 44.94
C LEU A 732 0.39 -24.14 45.82
N PRO A 733 1.41 -24.85 45.30
CA PRO A 733 2.35 -25.58 46.14
C PRO A 733 3.07 -24.63 47.10
N SER A 734 3.22 -25.06 48.35
CA SER A 734 3.98 -24.31 49.35
C SER A 734 5.46 -24.29 48.97
N GLY A 735 6.01 -23.10 48.77
CA GLY A 735 7.41 -22.94 48.37
C GLY A 735 7.88 -21.51 48.53
N ARG A 736 9.20 -21.29 48.54
CA ARG A 736 9.78 -19.95 48.67
C ARG A 736 10.10 -19.39 47.30
N ASN A 737 9.52 -18.24 46.96
CA ASN A 737 9.75 -17.53 45.69
C ASN A 737 9.52 -18.43 44.45
N ASN A 738 8.65 -19.42 44.59
CA ASN A 738 8.39 -20.42 43.55
C ASN A 738 7.41 -19.95 42.48
N ILE A 739 6.80 -18.78 42.66
CA ILE A 739 5.87 -18.20 41.70
C ILE A 739 6.58 -17.09 40.94
N ARG A 740 6.73 -17.25 39.63
CA ARG A 740 7.48 -16.34 38.78
C ARG A 740 6.75 -16.05 37.48
N VAL A 741 6.76 -14.79 37.06
CA VAL A 741 6.51 -14.41 35.66
C VAL A 741 7.84 -14.54 34.92
N SER A 742 7.98 -15.53 34.04
CA SER A 742 9.23 -15.78 33.31
C SER A 742 9.43 -14.80 32.15
N ARG A 743 8.33 -14.33 31.54
CA ARG A 743 8.28 -13.35 30.45
C ARG A 743 7.00 -12.52 30.55
N TYR A 744 7.08 -11.23 30.25
CA TYR A 744 5.91 -10.37 30.02
C TYR A 744 6.24 -9.28 29.01
N ARG A 745 5.22 -8.75 28.35
CA ARG A 745 5.35 -7.60 27.43
C ARG A 745 4.70 -6.35 28.00
N VAL A 746 5.26 -5.19 27.69
CA VAL A 746 4.76 -3.87 28.10
C VAL A 746 4.58 -2.99 26.87
N GLY A 747 3.36 -2.49 26.69
CA GLY A 747 2.94 -1.63 25.58
C GLY A 747 1.62 -2.14 25.00
N HIS A 748 0.54 -1.40 25.27
CA HIS A 748 -0.79 -1.62 24.71
C HIS A 748 -1.43 -0.26 24.45
N GLY A 749 -2.73 -0.25 24.13
CA GLY A 749 -3.50 0.97 24.06
C GLY A 749 -3.67 1.48 22.64
N ALA A 750 -4.47 2.54 22.54
CA ALA A 750 -4.76 3.24 21.31
C ALA A 750 -3.52 3.76 20.57
N VAL A 751 -2.48 4.11 21.34
CA VAL A 751 -1.24 4.71 20.83
C VAL A 751 -0.55 3.85 19.77
N GLY A 752 -0.67 2.52 19.85
CA GLY A 752 -0.07 1.60 18.88
C GLY A 752 -0.61 1.77 17.45
N ASN A 753 -1.83 2.28 17.28
CA ASN A 753 -2.43 2.48 15.97
C ASN A 753 -1.83 3.65 15.18
N ALA A 754 -0.96 4.45 15.81
CA ALA A 754 -0.33 5.61 15.18
C ALA A 754 0.80 5.24 14.20
N ILE A 755 1.14 3.95 14.06
CA ILE A 755 2.13 3.46 13.10
C ILE A 755 1.44 3.23 11.75
N GLY A 756 1.70 4.13 10.80
CA GLY A 756 1.18 4.01 9.43
C GLY A 756 1.90 2.93 8.60
N PRO A 757 1.42 2.67 7.36
CA PRO A 757 2.08 1.77 6.43
C PRO A 757 3.52 2.21 6.15
N ARG A 758 4.42 1.24 5.97
CA ARG A 758 5.85 1.40 5.62
C ARG A 758 6.66 2.18 6.66
N ALA A 759 6.11 2.46 7.84
CA ALA A 759 6.82 3.18 8.90
C ALA A 759 7.93 2.33 9.54
N ILE A 760 7.70 1.01 9.68
CA ILE A 760 8.68 0.07 10.19
C ILE A 760 9.50 -0.50 9.03
N THR A 761 10.79 -0.15 8.99
CA THR A 761 11.70 -0.54 7.88
C THR A 761 12.88 -1.40 8.33
N LYS A 762 13.21 -1.41 9.62
CA LYS A 762 14.38 -2.12 10.17
C LYS A 762 14.10 -2.70 11.56
N PRO A 763 14.82 -3.76 11.96
CA PRO A 763 14.86 -4.19 13.34
C PRO A 763 15.38 -3.08 14.28
N LYS A 764 14.91 -3.05 15.52
CA LYS A 764 15.30 -2.10 16.58
C LYS A 764 16.79 -2.20 16.90
N SER A 765 17.33 -3.42 16.87
CA SER A 765 18.76 -3.72 17.03
C SER A 765 19.25 -4.53 15.84
N LYS A 766 20.53 -4.38 15.46
CA LYS A 766 21.13 -5.14 14.34
C LYS A 766 20.94 -6.64 14.56
N HIS A 767 20.22 -7.29 13.65
CA HIS A 767 20.00 -8.73 13.70
C HIS A 767 21.04 -9.48 12.83
N PRO A 768 21.52 -10.68 13.24
CA PRO A 768 22.47 -11.46 12.44
C PRO A 768 21.94 -11.82 11.05
N HIS A 769 20.67 -12.19 10.95
CA HIS A 769 20.07 -12.75 9.72
C HIS A 769 19.09 -11.83 8.98
N VAL A 770 18.55 -10.80 9.65
CA VAL A 770 17.53 -9.90 9.09
C VAL A 770 18.17 -8.56 8.75
N ASP A 771 17.95 -8.09 7.52
CA ASP A 771 18.53 -6.86 6.97
C ASP A 771 17.52 -5.71 6.92
N GLY A 772 16.24 -6.04 6.72
CA GLY A 772 15.16 -5.06 6.61
C GLY A 772 13.80 -5.66 6.90
N ILE A 773 12.80 -4.78 6.99
CA ILE A 773 11.42 -5.12 7.25
C ILE A 773 10.55 -4.38 6.23
N VAL A 774 9.55 -5.07 5.69
CA VAL A 774 8.51 -4.46 4.87
C VAL A 774 7.19 -4.60 5.61
N GLN A 775 6.66 -3.47 6.10
CA GLN A 775 5.36 -3.40 6.75
C GLN A 775 4.41 -2.65 5.84
N PRO A 776 3.58 -3.31 5.01
CA PRO A 776 2.71 -2.59 4.08
C PRO A 776 1.38 -2.12 4.71
N PHE A 777 1.08 -2.47 5.96
CA PHE A 777 -0.30 -2.47 6.45
C PHE A 777 -0.77 -1.43 7.49
N ALA A 778 -0.02 -0.48 8.04
CA ALA A 778 -0.45 0.19 9.29
C ALA A 778 -0.68 -0.79 10.46
N ALA A 779 -0.48 -0.31 11.69
CA ALA A 779 -0.84 -1.05 12.88
C ALA A 779 -2.29 -0.74 13.27
N THR A 780 -3.07 -1.75 13.61
CA THR A 780 -4.49 -1.63 13.94
C THR A 780 -4.85 -2.45 15.18
N GLY A 781 -6.08 -2.33 15.66
CA GLY A 781 -6.62 -3.15 16.75
C GLY A 781 -6.21 -2.76 18.17
N GLY A 782 -5.30 -1.80 18.33
CA GLY A 782 -4.93 -1.25 19.65
C GLY A 782 -6.09 -0.48 20.26
N ALA A 783 -6.32 -0.67 21.55
CA ALA A 783 -7.41 -0.03 22.27
C ALA A 783 -7.03 0.18 23.73
N ASP A 784 -7.52 1.26 24.33
CA ASP A 784 -7.36 1.47 25.77
C ASP A 784 -8.34 0.59 26.54
N ARG A 785 -8.12 0.43 27.84
CA ARG A 785 -9.04 -0.32 28.70
C ARG A 785 -10.44 0.32 28.68
N GLU A 786 -11.44 -0.49 28.96
CA GLU A 786 -12.82 -0.03 29.03
C GLU A 786 -13.01 1.07 30.08
N GLU A 787 -13.69 2.15 29.69
CA GLU A 787 -14.01 3.27 30.57
C GLU A 787 -15.22 2.96 31.47
N THR A 788 -15.32 3.69 32.58
CA THR A 788 -16.33 3.49 33.63
C THR A 788 -17.77 3.56 33.09
N ASP A 789 -18.06 4.55 32.24
CA ASP A 789 -19.38 4.70 31.61
C ASP A 789 -19.73 3.54 30.67
N THR A 790 -18.73 2.97 29.97
CA THR A 790 -18.90 1.84 29.08
C THR A 790 -19.13 0.55 29.87
N ILE A 791 -18.38 0.34 30.97
CA ILE A 791 -18.59 -0.79 31.89
C ILE A 791 -20.02 -0.79 32.43
N ARG A 792 -20.54 0.37 32.85
CA ARG A 792 -21.91 0.51 33.35
C ARG A 792 -22.95 0.04 32.33
N GLN A 793 -22.76 0.37 31.06
CA GLN A 793 -23.66 -0.02 29.97
C GLN A 793 -23.50 -1.51 29.62
N ASN A 794 -22.26 -1.99 29.52
CA ASN A 794 -21.95 -3.33 29.03
C ASN A 794 -22.18 -4.43 30.07
N ALA A 795 -21.93 -4.16 31.36
CA ALA A 795 -22.17 -5.11 32.44
C ALA A 795 -23.66 -5.47 32.54
N GLY A 796 -24.56 -4.48 32.50
CA GLY A 796 -26.01 -4.72 32.47
C GLY A 796 -26.45 -5.48 31.20
N ALA A 797 -25.84 -5.17 30.06
CA ALA A 797 -26.08 -5.90 28.81
C ALA A 797 -25.56 -7.35 28.85
N SER A 798 -24.61 -7.70 29.74
CA SER A 798 -24.08 -9.06 29.93
C SER A 798 -25.11 -10.04 30.40
N ILE A 799 -25.87 -9.64 31.41
CA ILE A 799 -26.96 -10.43 31.97
C ILE A 799 -28.03 -10.69 30.92
N ALA A 800 -28.32 -9.70 30.07
CA ALA A 800 -29.38 -9.81 29.07
C ALA A 800 -29.06 -10.83 27.95
N ALA A 801 -27.79 -11.02 27.61
CA ALA A 801 -27.36 -11.86 26.48
C ALA A 801 -26.72 -13.21 26.89
N ASN A 802 -26.39 -13.43 28.18
CA ASN A 802 -25.76 -14.66 28.69
C ASN A 802 -24.57 -15.17 27.84
N ASN A 803 -23.78 -14.22 27.31
CA ASN A 803 -22.61 -14.49 26.46
C ASN A 803 -22.92 -15.28 25.16
N ARG A 804 -24.15 -15.19 24.64
CA ARG A 804 -24.58 -15.79 23.36
C ARG A 804 -25.22 -14.74 22.46
N ALA A 805 -25.10 -14.92 21.15
CA ALA A 805 -25.74 -14.08 20.16
C ALA A 805 -26.93 -14.81 19.51
N VAL A 806 -28.14 -14.42 19.91
CA VAL A 806 -29.41 -14.98 19.40
C VAL A 806 -30.22 -13.91 18.66
N SER A 807 -30.50 -12.78 19.31
CA SER A 807 -31.17 -11.64 18.66
C SER A 807 -30.16 -10.68 18.00
N LEU A 808 -30.62 -9.83 17.07
CA LEU A 808 -29.78 -8.75 16.48
C LEU A 808 -29.18 -7.83 17.57
N GLN A 809 -29.93 -7.59 18.65
CA GLN A 809 -29.44 -6.80 19.77
C GLN A 809 -28.32 -7.53 20.52
N ASP A 810 -28.36 -8.87 20.59
CA ASP A 810 -27.29 -9.67 21.21
C ASP A 810 -26.03 -9.69 20.33
N PHE A 811 -26.17 -9.83 19.01
CA PHE A 811 -25.03 -9.67 18.08
C PHE A 811 -24.36 -8.31 18.24
N THR A 812 -25.17 -7.25 18.37
CA THR A 812 -24.69 -5.88 18.63
C THR A 812 -23.92 -5.81 19.96
N ARG A 813 -24.55 -6.26 21.06
CA ARG A 813 -23.96 -6.22 22.40
C ARG A 813 -22.70 -7.07 22.52
N LEU A 814 -22.69 -8.25 21.90
CA LEU A 814 -21.56 -9.17 21.92
C LEU A 814 -20.37 -8.59 21.16
N THR A 815 -20.60 -8.05 19.96
CA THR A 815 -19.53 -7.46 19.15
C THR A 815 -18.92 -6.23 19.84
N ARG A 816 -19.74 -5.40 20.49
CA ARG A 816 -19.29 -4.23 21.28
C ARG A 816 -18.36 -4.57 22.45
N ARG A 817 -18.34 -5.83 22.93
CA ARG A 817 -17.43 -6.26 24.01
C ARG A 817 -16.04 -6.61 23.56
N HIS A 818 -15.84 -6.80 22.26
CA HIS A 818 -14.53 -7.12 21.76
C HIS A 818 -13.61 -5.91 21.94
N ALA A 819 -12.39 -6.10 22.48
CA ALA A 819 -11.50 -4.99 22.85
C ALA A 819 -11.20 -3.99 21.73
N SER A 820 -11.13 -4.48 20.49
CA SER A 820 -10.87 -3.64 19.30
C SER A 820 -12.12 -2.96 18.70
N VAL A 821 -13.27 -2.96 19.38
CA VAL A 821 -14.54 -2.39 18.89
C VAL A 821 -15.05 -1.32 19.84
N TRP A 822 -15.27 -0.09 19.35
CA TRP A 822 -15.93 0.97 20.13
C TRP A 822 -17.44 0.89 20.03
N ASP A 823 -17.96 0.61 18.83
CA ASP A 823 -19.39 0.45 18.60
C ASP A 823 -19.65 -0.60 17.52
N ALA A 824 -20.80 -1.26 17.60
CA ALA A 824 -21.30 -2.16 16.58
C ALA A 824 -22.82 -2.04 16.45
N ARG A 825 -23.34 -2.42 15.29
CA ARG A 825 -24.78 -2.57 15.04
C ARG A 825 -25.03 -3.70 14.07
N ALA A 826 -25.84 -4.67 14.49
CA ALA A 826 -26.24 -5.79 13.66
C ALA A 826 -27.59 -5.53 12.97
N GLU A 827 -27.70 -5.98 11.73
CA GLU A 827 -28.92 -6.02 10.93
C GLU A 827 -29.06 -7.37 10.24
N GLN A 828 -30.30 -7.82 10.02
CA GLN A 828 -30.57 -9.00 9.21
C GLN A 828 -30.60 -8.60 7.74
N VAL A 829 -29.84 -9.30 6.91
CA VAL A 829 -29.88 -9.12 5.46
C VAL A 829 -30.75 -10.21 4.86
N VAL A 830 -31.93 -9.81 4.37
CA VAL A 830 -32.86 -10.72 3.71
C VAL A 830 -32.28 -11.18 2.37
N ARG A 831 -32.10 -12.48 2.19
CA ARG A 831 -31.62 -13.11 0.94
C ARG A 831 -32.41 -14.40 0.65
N PRO A 832 -32.50 -14.83 -0.63
CA PRO A 832 -33.05 -16.14 -0.96
C PRO A 832 -32.15 -17.25 -0.40
N GLY A 833 -32.66 -18.07 0.53
CA GLY A 833 -31.91 -19.17 1.13
C GLY A 833 -32.40 -19.55 2.54
N ARG A 834 -31.90 -20.67 3.08
CA ARG A 834 -32.20 -21.12 4.46
C ARG A 834 -31.26 -20.54 5.51
N ALA A 835 -30.07 -20.06 5.12
CA ALA A 835 -29.09 -19.51 6.04
C ALA A 835 -29.39 -18.02 6.29
N GLU A 836 -29.62 -17.66 7.54
CA GLU A 836 -29.77 -16.26 7.93
C GLU A 836 -28.42 -15.55 7.84
N LEU A 837 -28.38 -14.40 7.17
CA LEU A 837 -27.20 -13.54 7.12
C LEU A 837 -27.39 -12.36 8.06
N VAL A 838 -26.52 -12.27 9.06
CA VAL A 838 -26.43 -11.13 9.98
C VAL A 838 -25.23 -10.29 9.56
N ARG A 839 -25.50 -9.05 9.18
CA ARG A 839 -24.46 -8.07 8.88
C ARG A 839 -24.23 -7.18 10.10
N ILE A 840 -22.97 -7.03 10.49
CA ILE A 840 -22.57 -6.23 11.64
C ILE A 840 -21.72 -5.06 11.15
N THR A 841 -22.25 -3.85 11.30
CA THR A 841 -21.48 -2.62 11.08
C THR A 841 -20.65 -2.35 12.32
N VAL A 842 -19.35 -2.12 12.15
CA VAL A 842 -18.40 -1.94 13.25
C VAL A 842 -17.76 -0.57 13.15
N VAL A 843 -17.64 0.09 14.30
CA VAL A 843 -16.74 1.21 14.55
C VAL A 843 -15.53 0.64 15.28
N PRO A 844 -14.41 0.35 14.59
CA PRO A 844 -13.22 -0.14 15.24
C PRO A 844 -12.70 0.89 16.25
N ALA A 845 -12.02 0.40 17.27
CA ALA A 845 -11.36 1.27 18.25
C ALA A 845 -10.43 2.26 17.54
N ASN A 846 -10.41 3.51 18.01
CA ASN A 846 -9.65 4.62 17.44
C ASN A 846 -10.03 5.06 16.03
N GLY A 847 -11.19 4.61 15.53
CA GLY A 847 -11.65 4.95 14.19
C GLY A 847 -10.79 4.36 13.07
N ALA A 848 -9.98 3.34 13.39
CA ALA A 848 -9.19 2.59 12.41
C ALA A 848 -10.11 1.96 11.35
N PRO A 849 -9.62 1.73 10.12
CA PRO A 849 -10.38 0.98 9.12
C PRO A 849 -10.63 -0.46 9.60
N LEU A 850 -11.78 -1.02 9.24
CA LEU A 850 -12.04 -2.44 9.43
C LEU A 850 -11.25 -3.24 8.38
N ASP A 851 -10.12 -3.81 8.77
CA ASP A 851 -9.27 -4.62 7.89
C ASP A 851 -9.63 -6.12 7.90
N THR A 852 -8.98 -6.90 7.05
CA THR A 852 -9.23 -8.34 6.91
C THR A 852 -8.87 -9.12 8.17
N ALA A 853 -7.81 -8.71 8.89
CA ALA A 853 -7.35 -9.39 10.09
C ALA A 853 -8.35 -9.22 11.24
N LEU A 854 -8.75 -7.98 11.54
CA LEU A 854 -9.79 -7.68 12.51
C LEU A 854 -11.13 -8.32 12.13
N THR A 855 -11.51 -8.28 10.85
CA THR A 855 -12.73 -8.95 10.37
C THR A 855 -12.72 -10.44 10.65
N LYS A 856 -11.59 -11.13 10.40
CA LYS A 856 -11.43 -12.55 10.70
C LYS A 856 -11.55 -12.82 12.20
N THR A 857 -10.87 -12.02 13.02
CA THR A 857 -10.92 -12.13 14.49
C THR A 857 -12.33 -11.97 15.01
N LEU A 858 -13.06 -10.93 14.57
CA LEU A 858 -14.45 -10.70 14.97
C LEU A 858 -15.37 -11.82 14.49
N LYS A 859 -15.17 -12.33 13.27
CA LYS A 859 -15.95 -13.44 12.75
C LYS A 859 -15.77 -14.70 13.58
N THR A 860 -14.54 -15.07 13.94
CA THR A 860 -14.27 -16.21 14.83
C THR A 860 -14.88 -15.98 16.22
N PHE A 861 -14.67 -14.80 16.81
CA PHE A 861 -15.16 -14.46 18.14
C PHE A 861 -16.69 -14.51 18.27
N VAL A 862 -17.41 -13.98 17.27
CA VAL A 862 -18.87 -13.94 17.27
C VAL A 862 -19.46 -15.30 16.84
N ALA A 863 -18.87 -15.99 15.86
CA ALA A 863 -19.38 -17.27 15.39
C ALA A 863 -19.37 -18.36 16.48
N ASP A 864 -18.36 -18.36 17.35
CA ASP A 864 -18.25 -19.28 18.49
C ASP A 864 -19.43 -19.15 19.48
N LYS A 865 -20.06 -17.97 19.52
CA LYS A 865 -21.15 -17.64 20.46
C LYS A 865 -22.50 -17.45 19.76
N ALA A 866 -22.55 -17.59 18.44
CA ALA A 866 -23.74 -17.44 17.61
C ALA A 866 -24.45 -18.80 17.41
N LEU A 867 -25.67 -18.76 16.90
CA LEU A 867 -26.39 -19.97 16.51
C LEU A 867 -25.66 -20.69 15.34
N PRO A 868 -25.54 -22.03 15.39
CA PRO A 868 -25.00 -22.78 14.26
C PRO A 868 -25.78 -22.52 12.97
N GLY A 869 -25.08 -22.28 11.86
CA GLY A 869 -25.67 -21.99 10.56
C GLY A 869 -25.94 -20.51 10.26
N THR A 870 -25.73 -19.60 11.22
CA THR A 870 -25.77 -18.15 10.95
C THR A 870 -24.55 -17.71 10.13
N THR A 871 -24.79 -17.00 9.03
CA THR A 871 -23.73 -16.39 8.22
C THR A 871 -23.45 -14.98 8.72
N LEU A 872 -22.18 -14.68 9.03
CA LEU A 872 -21.76 -13.37 9.52
C LEU A 872 -21.02 -12.57 8.44
N GLU A 873 -21.44 -11.33 8.26
CA GLU A 873 -20.79 -10.32 7.40
C GLU A 873 -20.43 -9.10 8.25
N PHE A 874 -19.21 -8.58 8.13
CA PHE A 874 -18.79 -7.37 8.85
C PHE A 874 -18.50 -6.26 7.86
N GLN A 875 -18.87 -5.03 8.20
CA GLN A 875 -18.56 -3.84 7.40
C GLN A 875 -18.12 -2.67 8.27
N GLY A 876 -17.29 -1.79 7.70
CA GLY A 876 -16.91 -0.54 8.36
C GLY A 876 -18.04 0.48 8.39
N PHE A 877 -18.02 1.37 9.37
CA PHE A 877 -18.92 2.52 9.45
C PHE A 877 -18.54 3.64 8.47
N SER A 878 -19.45 4.58 8.27
CA SER A 878 -19.16 5.83 7.54
C SER A 878 -19.25 7.05 8.45
N GLN A 879 -18.34 7.99 8.30
CA GLN A 879 -18.33 9.23 9.06
C GLN A 879 -19.26 10.26 8.41
N LEU A 880 -19.95 11.06 9.24
CA LEU A 880 -20.70 12.25 8.83
C LEU A 880 -20.15 13.45 9.62
N PRO A 881 -19.09 14.11 9.13
CA PRO A 881 -18.46 15.23 9.84
C PRO A 881 -19.42 16.42 9.95
N MET A 882 -19.45 17.00 11.15
CA MET A 882 -20.29 18.13 11.52
C MET A 882 -19.44 19.39 11.73
N THR A 883 -20.08 20.55 11.63
CA THR A 883 -19.51 21.85 11.99
C THR A 883 -20.44 22.54 12.97
N ILE A 884 -19.86 23.30 13.91
CA ILE A 884 -20.58 24.07 14.92
C ILE A 884 -20.15 25.53 14.81
N ASP A 885 -21.13 26.42 14.77
CA ASP A 885 -20.93 27.85 14.97
C ASP A 885 -21.70 28.27 16.22
N ALA A 886 -21.00 28.77 17.22
CA ALA A 886 -21.59 29.17 18.49
C ALA A 886 -21.10 30.54 18.99
N THR A 887 -22.02 31.27 19.63
CA THR A 887 -21.75 32.51 20.35
C THR A 887 -21.96 32.30 21.84
N LEU A 888 -20.94 32.61 22.64
CA LEU A 888 -20.93 32.45 24.10
C LEU A 888 -20.98 33.81 24.78
N ARG A 889 -21.83 33.93 25.81
CA ARG A 889 -21.79 35.04 26.76
C ARG A 889 -21.13 34.55 28.05
N ILE A 890 -20.08 35.24 28.50
CA ILE A 890 -19.24 34.77 29.61
C ILE A 890 -19.13 35.80 30.75
N ASP A 891 -18.86 35.31 31.95
CA ASP A 891 -18.51 36.14 33.12
C ASP A 891 -17.03 36.56 33.06
N THR A 892 -16.77 37.70 32.41
CA THR A 892 -15.43 38.28 32.28
C THR A 892 -14.88 38.87 33.59
N THR A 893 -15.67 38.91 34.67
CA THR A 893 -15.21 39.42 35.97
C THR A 893 -14.43 38.38 36.76
N ARG A 894 -14.68 37.09 36.52
CA ARG A 894 -14.09 35.96 37.27
C ARG A 894 -13.18 35.06 36.44
N TYR A 895 -13.32 35.08 35.12
CA TYR A 895 -12.64 34.15 34.21
C TYR A 895 -12.04 34.89 33.02
N LEU A 896 -10.92 34.39 32.51
CA LEU A 896 -10.30 34.89 31.28
C LEU A 896 -11.01 34.31 30.06
N GLU A 897 -11.19 35.12 29.02
CA GLU A 897 -11.83 34.70 27.77
C GLU A 897 -11.14 33.46 27.16
N GLN A 898 -9.81 33.47 27.14
CA GLN A 898 -9.00 32.40 26.54
C GLN A 898 -9.22 31.06 27.24
N ASP A 899 -9.26 31.04 28.57
CA ASP A 899 -9.47 29.82 29.36
C ASP A 899 -10.86 29.20 29.08
N ILE A 900 -11.90 30.05 28.98
CA ILE A 900 -13.25 29.58 28.65
C ILE A 900 -13.30 29.08 27.20
N ARG A 901 -12.64 29.77 26.26
CA ARG A 901 -12.56 29.33 24.86
C ARG A 901 -11.96 27.94 24.75
N GLU A 902 -10.78 27.74 25.35
CA GLU A 902 -10.08 26.45 25.33
C GLU A 902 -10.91 25.35 26.03
N ALA A 903 -11.53 25.66 27.16
CA ALA A 903 -12.41 24.72 27.87
C ALA A 903 -13.66 24.35 27.04
N ALA A 904 -14.27 25.32 26.34
CA ALA A 904 -15.44 25.10 25.49
C ALA A 904 -15.11 24.29 24.24
N GLU A 905 -14.00 24.60 23.57
CA GLU A 905 -13.51 23.84 22.43
C GLU A 905 -13.17 22.40 22.85
N ALA A 906 -12.46 22.22 23.96
CA ALA A 906 -12.16 20.90 24.50
C ALA A 906 -13.44 20.12 24.88
N ALA A 907 -14.43 20.77 25.49
CA ALA A 907 -15.70 20.15 25.85
C ALA A 907 -16.49 19.70 24.61
N LEU A 908 -16.56 20.53 23.56
CA LEU A 908 -17.22 20.19 22.31
C LEU A 908 -16.50 19.06 21.56
N ILE A 909 -15.19 19.16 21.39
CA ILE A 909 -14.39 18.11 20.76
C ILE A 909 -14.57 16.80 21.52
N ASN A 910 -14.45 16.80 22.85
CA ASN A 910 -14.64 15.59 23.63
C ASN A 910 -16.06 15.03 23.48
N ALA A 911 -17.11 15.85 23.66
CA ALA A 911 -18.50 15.39 23.61
C ALA A 911 -18.92 14.82 22.24
N PHE A 912 -18.33 15.30 21.15
CA PHE A 912 -18.67 14.92 19.78
C PHE A 912 -17.55 14.19 19.03
N ALA A 913 -16.47 13.81 19.71
CA ALA A 913 -15.46 12.92 19.17
C ALA A 913 -16.05 11.54 18.83
N LEU A 914 -15.50 10.89 17.81
CA LEU A 914 -15.95 9.56 17.36
C LEU A 914 -16.13 8.56 18.52
N LYS A 915 -15.21 8.55 19.50
CA LYS A 915 -15.25 7.66 20.66
C LYS A 915 -16.51 7.81 21.53
N ASN A 916 -17.07 9.01 21.59
CA ASN A 916 -18.22 9.35 22.43
C ASN A 916 -19.54 9.39 21.63
N ARG A 917 -19.53 8.89 20.40
CA ARG A 917 -20.66 8.86 19.49
C ARG A 917 -21.01 7.43 19.11
N GLN A 918 -22.29 7.19 18.84
CA GLN A 918 -22.80 5.87 18.47
C GLN A 918 -23.33 5.82 17.04
N LEU A 919 -23.35 4.63 16.46
CA LEU A 919 -23.95 4.32 15.16
C LEU A 919 -25.43 4.69 15.13
N GLY A 920 -25.81 5.56 14.19
CA GLY A 920 -27.19 6.06 14.07
C GLY A 920 -27.57 7.11 15.12
N GLN A 921 -26.63 7.59 15.96
CA GLN A 921 -26.94 8.59 16.98
C GLN A 921 -27.15 9.97 16.37
N ALA A 922 -28.34 10.54 16.59
CA ALA A 922 -28.68 11.89 16.12
C ALA A 922 -27.78 12.98 16.75
N PHE A 923 -27.50 14.02 15.96
CA PHE A 923 -26.70 15.17 16.36
C PHE A 923 -27.63 16.36 16.62
N TYR A 924 -27.78 16.75 17.88
CA TYR A 924 -28.74 17.78 18.31
C TYR A 924 -28.04 19.10 18.67
N VAL A 925 -28.57 20.23 18.21
CA VAL A 925 -28.15 21.57 18.68
C VAL A 925 -28.32 21.68 20.20
N ALA A 926 -29.39 21.11 20.77
CA ALA A 926 -29.63 21.15 22.20
C ALA A 926 -28.51 20.49 23.01
N LYS A 927 -27.87 19.43 22.48
CA LYS A 927 -26.72 18.80 23.14
C LYS A 927 -25.47 19.68 23.07
N VAL A 928 -25.26 20.39 21.95
CA VAL A 928 -24.18 21.38 21.79
C VAL A 928 -24.34 22.49 22.85
N LEU A 929 -25.53 23.05 22.97
CA LEU A 929 -25.83 24.08 23.97
C LEU A 929 -25.60 23.57 25.39
N ALA A 930 -26.13 22.38 25.72
CA ALA A 930 -25.93 21.79 27.04
C ALA A 930 -24.46 21.52 27.37
N THR A 931 -23.65 21.11 26.39
CA THR A 931 -22.19 20.93 26.58
C THR A 931 -21.50 22.25 26.87
N LEU A 932 -21.86 23.33 26.16
CA LEU A 932 -21.28 24.66 26.35
C LEU A 932 -21.70 25.29 27.69
N GLU A 933 -22.96 25.16 28.09
CA GLU A 933 -23.48 25.69 29.36
C GLU A 933 -22.95 24.97 30.61
N GLN A 934 -22.34 23.79 30.45
CA GLN A 934 -21.64 23.09 31.53
C GLN A 934 -20.23 23.65 31.80
N VAL A 935 -19.68 24.45 30.88
CA VAL A 935 -18.36 25.07 31.06
C VAL A 935 -18.47 26.19 32.09
N SER A 936 -17.65 26.10 33.14
CA SER A 936 -17.64 27.11 34.20
C SER A 936 -17.28 28.49 33.63
N GLY A 937 -18.11 29.48 33.92
CA GLY A 937 -17.95 30.85 33.41
C GLY A 937 -18.79 31.18 32.17
N VAL A 938 -19.42 30.19 31.52
CA VAL A 938 -20.42 30.42 30.46
C VAL A 938 -21.78 30.71 31.11
N GLU A 939 -22.38 31.86 30.80
CA GLU A 939 -23.71 32.23 31.30
C GLU A 939 -24.83 31.80 30.35
N THR A 940 -24.62 31.99 29.04
CA THR A 940 -25.58 31.61 27.99
C THR A 940 -24.85 31.27 26.70
N ALA A 941 -25.38 30.31 25.93
CA ALA A 941 -24.85 29.94 24.62
C ALA A 941 -25.93 30.03 23.52
N GLN A 942 -25.52 30.39 22.31
CA GLN A 942 -26.31 30.22 21.09
C GLN A 942 -25.49 29.43 20.09
N ALA A 943 -26.09 28.47 19.38
CA ALA A 943 -25.36 27.61 18.47
C ALA A 943 -26.19 27.22 17.24
N THR A 944 -25.50 27.05 16.12
CA THR A 944 -26.00 26.43 14.89
C THR A 944 -25.10 25.27 14.49
N ILE A 945 -25.65 24.32 13.74
CA ILE A 945 -24.94 23.12 13.28
C ILE A 945 -25.13 22.95 11.78
N ALA A 946 -24.11 22.40 11.12
CA ALA A 946 -24.20 22.01 9.72
C ALA A 946 -23.38 20.74 9.44
N VAL A 947 -23.76 19.99 8.40
CA VAL A 947 -22.91 18.92 7.86
C VAL A 947 -21.75 19.59 7.13
N LYS A 948 -20.51 19.14 7.36
CA LYS A 948 -19.31 19.75 6.79
C LYS A 948 -19.36 19.73 5.26
N ALA A 949 -19.03 20.87 4.64
CA ALA A 949 -18.99 20.98 3.18
C ALA A 949 -17.99 19.98 2.57
N GLY A 950 -18.35 19.40 1.42
CA GLY A 950 -17.54 18.37 0.74
C GLY A 950 -17.71 16.94 1.28
N THR A 951 -18.55 16.73 2.29
CA THR A 951 -18.90 15.37 2.76
C THR A 951 -19.67 14.63 1.67
N THR A 952 -19.20 13.44 1.27
CA THR A 952 -19.78 12.63 0.19
C THR A 952 -20.97 11.77 0.64
N THR A 953 -21.10 11.53 1.95
CA THR A 953 -22.18 10.75 2.55
C THR A 953 -23.33 11.65 2.97
N THR A 954 -24.57 11.23 2.69
CA THR A 954 -25.78 11.96 3.10
C THR A 954 -26.38 11.36 4.37
N PRO A 955 -26.92 12.18 5.29
CA PRO A 955 -27.69 11.71 6.43
C PRO A 955 -29.01 11.07 5.97
N ASP A 956 -29.67 10.36 6.89
CA ASP A 956 -31.00 9.80 6.65
C ASP A 956 -32.07 10.89 6.67
N GLN A 957 -32.06 11.75 7.70
CA GLN A 957 -33.03 12.83 7.85
C GLN A 957 -32.40 14.10 8.44
N LEU A 958 -32.96 15.25 8.05
CA LEU A 958 -32.58 16.57 8.56
C LEU A 958 -33.80 17.23 9.20
N PHE A 959 -33.68 17.63 10.46
CA PHE A 959 -34.73 18.37 11.15
C PHE A 959 -34.39 19.86 11.20
N LYS A 960 -35.21 20.67 10.53
CA LYS A 960 -35.07 22.13 10.45
C LYS A 960 -36.17 22.81 11.26
N SER A 961 -35.83 23.92 11.88
CA SER A 961 -36.81 24.84 12.48
C SER A 961 -37.59 25.61 11.42
N ARG A 962 -38.62 26.35 11.82
CA ARG A 962 -39.45 27.19 10.92
C ARG A 962 -38.64 28.25 10.16
N THR A 963 -37.50 28.67 10.69
CA THR A 963 -36.58 29.62 10.06
C THR A 963 -35.58 28.96 9.11
N GLY A 964 -35.67 27.65 8.89
CA GLY A 964 -34.76 26.89 8.02
C GLY A 964 -33.47 26.43 8.69
N ALA A 965 -33.15 26.90 9.90
CA ALA A 965 -31.96 26.49 10.64
C ALA A 965 -32.06 25.02 11.10
N LEU A 966 -30.98 24.25 10.91
CA LEU A 966 -30.88 22.86 11.37
C LEU A 966 -30.92 22.79 12.90
N ARG A 967 -31.72 21.87 13.42
CA ARG A 967 -31.87 21.59 14.86
C ARG A 967 -31.44 20.18 15.23
N ALA A 968 -31.57 19.24 14.31
CA ALA A 968 -31.02 17.90 14.45
C ALA A 968 -30.62 17.30 13.09
N VAL A 969 -29.58 16.47 13.09
CA VAL A 969 -29.18 15.63 11.96
C VAL A 969 -29.30 14.16 12.39
N TYR A 970 -30.10 13.38 11.66
CA TYR A 970 -30.29 11.96 11.90
C TYR A 970 -29.45 11.17 10.88
N PRO A 971 -28.34 10.54 11.32
CA PRO A 971 -27.55 9.69 10.44
C PRO A 971 -28.28 8.37 10.16
N ARG A 972 -27.87 7.69 9.09
CA ARG A 972 -28.27 6.29 8.86
C ARG A 972 -27.73 5.39 9.99
N ALA A 973 -28.32 4.21 10.12
CA ALA A 973 -27.90 3.19 11.09
C ALA A 973 -26.40 2.83 11.03
N THR A 974 -25.75 3.00 9.88
CA THR A 974 -24.34 2.68 9.62
C THR A 974 -23.40 3.89 9.67
N GLN A 975 -23.92 5.05 10.06
CA GLN A 975 -23.21 6.33 10.07
C GLN A 975 -22.99 6.84 11.49
N VAL A 976 -21.89 7.58 11.69
CA VAL A 976 -21.61 8.30 12.95
C VAL A 976 -21.44 9.79 12.67
N CYS A 977 -22.28 10.63 13.29
CA CYS A 977 -22.11 12.08 13.30
C CYS A 977 -21.06 12.48 14.35
N LEU A 978 -20.05 13.24 13.95
CA LEU A 978 -18.92 13.63 14.81
C LEU A 978 -18.32 15.00 14.45
N LEU A 979 -17.55 15.59 15.36
CA LEU A 979 -16.63 16.69 15.06
C LEU A 979 -15.24 16.10 14.77
N ALA A 980 -14.64 16.44 13.62
CA ALA A 980 -13.40 15.79 13.17
C ALA A 980 -12.15 16.57 13.61
N ALA A 981 -12.22 17.90 13.71
CA ALA A 981 -11.12 18.75 14.11
C ALA A 981 -11.60 20.04 14.80
N LEU A 982 -10.70 20.71 15.52
CA LEU A 982 -10.95 22.04 16.10
C LEU A 982 -11.37 23.08 15.04
N SER A 983 -10.85 22.95 13.81
CA SER A 983 -11.23 23.80 12.67
C SER A 983 -12.72 23.68 12.28
N ASP A 984 -13.43 22.67 12.78
CA ASP A 984 -14.86 22.48 12.54
C ASP A 984 -15.74 23.27 13.53
N ILE A 985 -15.12 23.98 14.47
CA ILE A 985 -15.77 24.80 15.49
C ILE A 985 -15.45 26.27 15.22
N THR A 986 -16.47 27.11 15.20
CA THR A 986 -16.33 28.57 15.23
C THR A 986 -16.97 29.08 16.53
N LEU A 987 -16.17 29.69 17.40
CA LEU A 987 -16.64 30.29 18.65
C LEU A 987 -16.48 31.81 18.63
N THR A 988 -17.58 32.53 18.81
CA THR A 988 -17.59 33.97 19.06
C THR A 988 -17.87 34.19 20.55
N ILE A 989 -17.07 35.00 21.25
CA ILE A 989 -17.27 35.28 22.67
C ILE A 989 -17.67 36.74 22.84
N THR A 990 -18.70 36.98 23.65
CA THR A 990 -19.16 38.32 24.04
C THR A 990 -19.07 38.48 25.55
N GLY A 991 -18.37 39.52 25.99
CA GLY A 991 -18.31 39.91 27.39
C GLY A 991 -19.52 40.75 27.80
N LEU A 992 -19.77 40.82 29.10
CA LEU A 992 -20.59 41.88 29.68
C LEU A 992 -19.84 43.21 29.50
N THR A 993 -20.19 43.99 28.48
CA THR A 993 -19.99 45.45 28.56
C THR A 993 -20.93 45.98 29.64
N GLN A 994 -20.37 46.71 30.60
CA GLN A 994 -21.12 47.38 31.68
C GLN A 994 -22.34 48.15 31.18
#